data_AF-A0A3D3ISW1-F1
#
_entry.id   AF-A0A3D3ISW1-F1
#
_cell.length_a   1.000
_cell.length_b   1.000
_cell.length_c   1.000
_cell.angle_alpha   90.00
_cell.angle_beta   90.00
_cell.angle_gamma   90.00
#
_symmetry.space_group_name_H-M   'P 1'
#
loop_
_entity.id
_entity.type
_entity.pdbx_description
1 polymer ?
#
loop_
_entity_poly.entity_id
_entity_poly.type
_entity_poly.pdbx_seq_one_letter_code
_entity_poly.pdbx_strand_id
1 'polypeptide(L)'
;MAKKITSSLRTIGKILEWMVFGMLIILYLIVLSPNLPTKKYVSTYIVQTGSMEPTIHTGSIALIRQINADQIKKGDIIIFTSPKDPNQTILHRVFEVKQKDKNIEFEMKGDNNTAPDNWMIPAVSIKGICFSTIPFLGHPAAFLKTQKGFIILIGIPALFLIILQIKKIREGIDEEVQRRIHKQIKKEKTTDVITGIGILLLASLTGLLSIQAVRALFISKATASGITFSVKDFTPPTTTVFIQGDLDETKNIVGTGGWHGYGWYERYDNVNLRIQTGDPFTHTINYQLLSGDVACPVASDISYVTGLAHDTNIENVVNVRTNGIHTLCYFGTNPPAFSEAVAHKQLLKLDRENPAFVITGASGTYSDGVYYNNSPTVSATVSPADGFSGYTRGRFDLTYADAGHNCTTPVPSGVIPGYPGYNEDNLLPPHLSPTRTLTQTNIPDGNWCFRIWVYDDVQNKSGYQDVSFTVDTSIPTASLSVTGSWTKKVEENIDNGGFESGGTTDWKTAGNVTTIASDTIGTTPITPTGTAMARIGQTSGSSGNYAWENRLMQSIPAGAKSLSLFYNFLTRDYFLDDPGFFIRLNGKDIFHTSAWMADTLVDPFDSVYSTGWTQWYYDLSTITDPFINLSISAGNTGDQDVQSWVYIDQVTTYVVAAPSHAQYSFTGTDTGTGISKFYYNIDSAVDYTLYTTPFKI
;
A
#
# COMPACT_ATOMS: atom_id res chain seq x y z
N MET A 1 -34.45 -18.13 -100.47
CA MET A 1 -33.40 -18.75 -99.63
C MET A 1 -32.56 -17.72 -98.87
N ALA A 2 -32.12 -16.62 -99.49
CA ALA A 2 -31.26 -15.59 -98.87
C ALA A 2 -31.81 -14.93 -97.57
N LYS A 3 -33.13 -14.71 -97.48
CA LYS A 3 -33.77 -14.09 -96.29
C LYS A 3 -33.74 -14.97 -95.03
N LYS A 4 -33.69 -16.30 -95.19
CA LYS A 4 -33.62 -17.26 -94.08
C LYS A 4 -32.20 -17.31 -93.51
N ILE A 5 -31.19 -17.29 -94.38
CA ILE A 5 -29.76 -17.26 -94.04
C ILE A 5 -29.38 -16.01 -93.25
N THR A 6 -29.87 -14.82 -93.64
CA THR A 6 -29.60 -13.56 -92.92
C THR A 6 -30.28 -13.50 -91.54
N SER A 7 -31.43 -14.14 -91.35
CA SER A 7 -32.09 -14.24 -90.04
C SER A 7 -31.36 -15.20 -89.08
N SER A 8 -30.80 -16.30 -89.61
CA SER A 8 -30.00 -17.26 -88.84
C SER A 8 -28.68 -16.66 -88.38
N LEU A 9 -27.98 -15.90 -89.24
CA LEU A 9 -26.75 -15.18 -88.90
C LEU A 9 -26.95 -14.13 -87.78
N ARG A 10 -28.08 -13.40 -87.80
CA ARG A 10 -28.42 -12.45 -86.72
C ARG A 10 -28.73 -13.15 -85.39
N THR A 11 -29.33 -14.33 -85.44
CA THR A 11 -29.63 -15.13 -84.24
C THR A 11 -28.34 -15.69 -83.62
N ILE A 12 -27.41 -16.19 -84.45
CA ILE A 12 -26.09 -16.64 -84.03
C ILE A 12 -25.28 -15.50 -83.38
N GLY A 13 -25.30 -14.30 -83.97
CA GLY A 13 -24.64 -13.12 -83.39
C GLY A 13 -25.17 -12.75 -82.00
N LYS A 14 -26.50 -12.83 -81.79
CA LYS A 14 -27.10 -12.61 -80.46
C LYS A 14 -26.69 -13.69 -79.46
N ILE A 15 -26.67 -14.95 -79.87
CA ILE A 15 -26.20 -16.06 -79.01
C ILE A 15 -24.74 -15.83 -78.61
N LEU A 16 -23.87 -15.46 -79.55
CA LEU A 16 -22.46 -15.14 -79.28
C LEU A 16 -22.32 -13.97 -78.29
N GLU A 17 -23.10 -12.91 -78.47
CA GLU A 17 -23.11 -11.75 -77.57
C GLU A 17 -23.52 -12.14 -76.14
N TRP A 18 -24.60 -12.92 -75.99
CA TRP A 18 -25.04 -13.44 -74.69
C TRP A 18 -24.04 -14.42 -74.07
N MET A 19 -23.35 -15.23 -74.88
CA MET A 19 -22.28 -16.11 -74.41
C MET A 19 -21.09 -15.32 -73.88
N VAL A 20 -20.64 -14.28 -74.60
CA VAL A 20 -19.54 -13.41 -74.17
C VAL A 20 -19.94 -12.64 -72.90
N PHE A 21 -21.17 -12.12 -72.85
CA PHE A 21 -21.70 -11.44 -71.68
C PHE A 21 -21.79 -12.39 -70.46
N GLY A 22 -22.31 -13.60 -70.65
CA GLY A 22 -22.36 -14.64 -69.62
C GLY A 22 -20.96 -15.04 -69.12
N MET A 23 -20.00 -15.20 -70.03
CA MET A 23 -18.60 -15.46 -69.68
C MET A 23 -18.02 -14.33 -68.81
N LEU A 24 -18.25 -13.07 -69.18
CA LEU A 24 -17.79 -11.91 -68.41
C LEU A 24 -18.45 -11.84 -67.03
N ILE A 25 -19.73 -12.18 -66.91
CA ILE A 25 -20.42 -12.27 -65.61
C ILE A 25 -19.79 -13.37 -64.74
N ILE A 26 -19.52 -14.55 -65.31
CA ILE A 26 -18.89 -15.65 -64.57
C ILE A 26 -17.49 -15.25 -64.09
N LEU A 27 -16.68 -14.63 -64.95
CA LEU A 27 -15.36 -14.11 -64.59
C LEU A 27 -15.46 -13.02 -63.50
N TYR A 28 -16.46 -12.14 -63.59
CA TYR A 28 -16.72 -11.13 -62.57
C TYR A 28 -17.09 -11.76 -61.23
N LEU A 29 -17.96 -12.78 -61.21
CA LEU A 29 -18.33 -13.50 -59.99
C LEU A 29 -17.13 -14.24 -59.36
N ILE A 30 -16.24 -14.84 -60.17
CA ILE A 30 -15.00 -15.49 -59.70
C ILE A 30 -14.04 -14.47 -59.07
N VAL A 31 -13.93 -13.28 -59.65
CA VAL A 31 -13.11 -12.19 -59.11
C VAL A 31 -13.72 -11.57 -57.85
N LEU A 32 -15.05 -11.50 -57.79
CA LEU A 32 -15.79 -10.93 -56.67
C LEU A 32 -15.86 -11.91 -55.48
N SER A 33 -15.75 -13.21 -55.71
CA SER A 33 -15.91 -14.24 -54.68
C SER A 33 -15.04 -14.06 -53.42
N PRO A 34 -13.77 -13.59 -53.49
CA PRO A 34 -12.96 -13.34 -52.30
C PRO A 34 -13.40 -12.12 -51.47
N ASN A 35 -14.20 -11.21 -52.07
CA ASN A 35 -14.72 -10.00 -51.44
C ASN A 35 -16.13 -10.18 -50.85
N LEU A 36 -16.76 -11.33 -51.07
CA LEU A 36 -18.02 -11.65 -50.42
C LEU A 36 -17.79 -11.86 -48.91
N PRO A 37 -18.77 -11.52 -48.04
CA PRO A 37 -18.68 -11.70 -46.59
C PRO A 37 -18.57 -13.16 -46.14
N THR A 38 -18.43 -14.10 -47.08
CA THR A 38 -18.17 -15.52 -46.87
C THR A 38 -16.72 -15.82 -46.48
N LYS A 39 -15.80 -14.85 -46.52
CA LYS A 39 -14.37 -15.01 -46.17
C LYS A 39 -14.15 -15.55 -44.75
N LYS A 40 -15.09 -15.30 -43.82
CA LYS A 40 -15.08 -15.84 -42.46
C LYS A 40 -15.31 -17.37 -42.42
N TYR A 41 -15.95 -17.93 -43.44
CA TYR A 41 -16.37 -19.35 -43.46
C TYR A 41 -15.59 -20.18 -44.47
N VAL A 42 -15.30 -19.63 -45.66
CA VAL A 42 -14.59 -20.33 -46.73
C VAL A 42 -13.54 -19.40 -47.38
N SER A 43 -12.31 -19.90 -47.49
CA SER A 43 -11.19 -19.26 -48.18
C SER A 43 -10.75 -20.08 -49.38
N THR A 44 -10.32 -19.44 -50.46
CA THR A 44 -9.94 -20.11 -51.72
C THR A 44 -8.46 -19.91 -52.03
N TYR A 45 -7.73 -21.00 -52.31
CA TYR A 45 -6.29 -20.96 -52.67
C TYR A 45 -6.04 -21.65 -53.99
N ILE A 46 -5.11 -21.14 -54.79
CA ILE A 46 -4.69 -21.78 -56.06
C ILE A 46 -3.51 -22.70 -55.77
N VAL A 47 -3.62 -23.97 -56.17
CA VAL A 47 -2.54 -24.96 -56.02
C VAL A 47 -1.51 -24.74 -57.12
N GLN A 48 -0.30 -24.33 -56.73
CA GLN A 48 0.75 -23.95 -57.67
C GLN A 48 1.75 -25.08 -57.97
N THR A 49 1.86 -26.07 -57.08
CA THR A 49 2.86 -27.14 -57.14
C THR A 49 2.21 -28.52 -57.20
N GLY A 50 2.89 -29.48 -57.81
CA GLY A 50 2.42 -30.88 -57.93
C GLY A 50 2.71 -31.76 -56.72
N SER A 51 2.95 -31.20 -55.53
CA SER A 51 3.27 -32.00 -54.32
C SER A 51 2.09 -32.79 -53.78
N MET A 52 0.88 -32.44 -54.19
CA MET A 52 -0.36 -33.12 -53.81
C MET A 52 -0.93 -34.00 -54.92
N GLU A 53 -0.21 -34.24 -56.01
CA GLU A 53 -0.66 -35.14 -57.09
C GLU A 53 -0.59 -36.62 -56.65
N PRO A 54 -1.54 -37.49 -57.08
CA PRO A 54 -2.68 -37.21 -57.95
C PRO A 54 -3.92 -36.66 -57.23
N THR A 55 -3.92 -36.55 -55.91
CA THR A 55 -5.09 -36.16 -55.10
C THR A 55 -5.61 -34.75 -55.43
N ILE A 56 -4.70 -33.79 -55.58
CA ILE A 56 -5.03 -32.41 -55.96
C ILE A 56 -4.09 -32.00 -57.09
N HIS A 57 -4.65 -31.86 -58.29
CA HIS A 57 -3.89 -31.45 -59.47
C HIS A 57 -3.40 -30.01 -59.37
N THR A 58 -2.22 -29.76 -59.92
CA THR A 58 -1.71 -28.40 -60.11
C THR A 58 -2.71 -27.55 -60.89
N GLY A 59 -2.91 -26.29 -60.49
CA GLY A 59 -3.91 -25.41 -61.09
C GLY A 59 -5.34 -25.64 -60.60
N SER A 60 -5.55 -26.42 -59.55
CA SER A 60 -6.84 -26.51 -58.85
C SER A 60 -7.07 -25.31 -57.93
N ILE A 61 -8.34 -25.02 -57.62
CA ILE A 61 -8.72 -24.14 -56.51
C ILE A 61 -9.08 -25.01 -55.30
N ALA A 62 -8.36 -24.86 -54.20
CA ALA A 62 -8.65 -25.49 -52.93
C ALA A 62 -9.60 -24.61 -52.10
N LEU A 63 -10.71 -25.20 -51.65
CA LEU A 63 -11.68 -24.58 -50.75
C LEU A 63 -11.33 -24.97 -49.31
N ILE A 64 -11.05 -23.96 -48.50
CA ILE A 64 -10.56 -24.09 -47.14
C ILE A 64 -11.61 -23.58 -46.18
N ARG A 65 -11.91 -24.34 -45.14
CA ARG A 65 -12.73 -23.88 -44.00
C ARG A 65 -11.89 -23.82 -42.74
N GLN A 66 -12.20 -22.89 -41.84
CA GLN A 66 -11.56 -22.84 -40.54
C GLN A 66 -11.99 -24.07 -39.71
N ILE A 67 -11.05 -24.65 -38.97
CA ILE A 67 -11.27 -25.78 -38.06
C ILE A 67 -10.34 -25.58 -36.86
N ASN A 68 -10.80 -25.99 -35.67
CA ASN A 68 -9.93 -25.95 -34.49
C ASN A 68 -8.86 -27.04 -34.60
N ALA A 69 -7.66 -26.77 -34.09
CA ALA A 69 -6.52 -27.66 -34.25
C ALA A 69 -6.70 -29.03 -33.54
N ASP A 70 -7.48 -29.08 -32.46
CA ASP A 70 -7.85 -30.30 -31.74
C ASP A 70 -8.76 -31.25 -32.55
N GLN A 71 -9.40 -30.75 -33.61
CA GLN A 71 -10.27 -31.53 -34.48
C GLN A 71 -9.53 -32.10 -35.70
N ILE A 72 -8.28 -31.69 -35.94
CA ILE A 72 -7.47 -32.11 -37.08
C ILE A 72 -6.91 -33.51 -36.82
N LYS A 73 -7.10 -34.42 -37.78
CA LYS A 73 -6.71 -35.82 -37.65
C LYS A 73 -5.67 -36.20 -38.71
N LYS A 74 -4.93 -37.27 -38.42
CA LYS A 74 -4.06 -37.93 -39.41
C LYS A 74 -4.87 -38.23 -40.67
N GLY A 75 -4.34 -37.83 -41.82
CA GLY A 75 -4.97 -37.97 -43.13
C GLY A 75 -5.70 -36.73 -43.65
N ASP A 76 -5.96 -35.73 -42.80
CA ASP A 76 -6.56 -34.46 -43.25
C ASP A 76 -5.61 -33.67 -44.15
N ILE A 77 -6.14 -32.97 -45.15
CA ILE A 77 -5.35 -32.05 -45.98
C ILE A 77 -5.57 -30.65 -45.44
N ILE A 78 -4.51 -30.03 -44.94
CA ILE A 78 -4.59 -28.72 -44.30
C ILE A 78 -3.63 -27.72 -44.95
N ILE A 79 -4.02 -26.45 -44.87
CA ILE A 79 -3.19 -25.34 -45.34
C ILE A 79 -2.58 -24.62 -44.14
N PHE A 80 -1.29 -24.33 -44.22
CA PHE A 80 -0.54 -23.67 -43.16
C PHE A 80 0.51 -22.72 -43.74
N THR A 81 1.01 -21.82 -42.90
CA THR A 81 2.10 -20.90 -43.27
C THR A 81 3.43 -21.66 -43.28
N SER A 82 4.21 -21.48 -44.35
CA SER A 82 5.54 -22.10 -44.47
C SER A 82 6.45 -21.64 -43.32
N PRO A 83 7.13 -22.55 -42.61
CA PRO A 83 8.12 -22.19 -41.61
C PRO A 83 9.33 -21.44 -42.18
N LYS A 84 9.58 -21.55 -43.49
CA LYS A 84 10.72 -20.91 -44.17
C LYS A 84 10.41 -19.53 -44.72
N ASP A 85 9.15 -19.27 -45.10
CA ASP A 85 8.71 -17.98 -45.61
C ASP A 85 7.27 -17.66 -45.13
N PRO A 86 7.10 -16.69 -44.23
CA PRO A 86 5.79 -16.27 -43.73
C PRO A 86 4.80 -15.84 -44.82
N ASN A 87 5.29 -15.46 -46.02
CA ASN A 87 4.45 -15.06 -47.15
C ASN A 87 3.95 -16.26 -47.98
N GLN A 88 4.49 -17.46 -47.76
CA GLN A 88 4.13 -18.66 -48.50
C GLN A 88 3.16 -19.53 -47.69
N THR A 89 2.14 -20.05 -48.36
CA THR A 89 1.23 -21.06 -47.79
C THR A 89 1.45 -22.40 -48.48
N ILE A 90 1.50 -23.46 -47.70
CA ILE A 90 1.69 -24.83 -48.18
C ILE A 90 0.43 -25.65 -47.84
N LEU A 91 0.04 -26.53 -48.75
CA LEU A 91 -1.11 -27.42 -48.63
C LEU A 91 -0.60 -28.86 -48.67
N HIS A 92 -0.58 -29.57 -47.54
CA HIS A 92 -0.13 -30.96 -47.43
C HIS A 92 -1.05 -31.78 -46.54
N ARG A 93 -0.87 -33.11 -46.56
CA ARG A 93 -1.62 -34.04 -45.72
C ARG A 93 -0.95 -34.23 -44.37
N VAL A 94 -1.74 -34.28 -43.30
CA VAL A 94 -1.26 -34.62 -41.96
C VAL A 94 -0.79 -36.07 -41.95
N PHE A 95 0.52 -36.26 -41.83
CA PHE A 95 1.17 -37.55 -41.73
C PHE A 95 1.08 -38.11 -40.30
N GLU A 96 1.30 -37.25 -39.30
CA GLU A 96 1.20 -37.58 -37.89
C GLU A 96 0.81 -36.35 -37.05
N VAL A 97 0.04 -36.58 -35.98
CA VAL A 97 -0.29 -35.56 -34.97
C VAL A 97 0.49 -35.90 -33.72
N LYS A 98 1.39 -35.01 -33.29
CA LYS A 98 2.18 -35.18 -32.07
C LYS A 98 1.67 -34.22 -31.00
N GLN A 99 1.28 -34.78 -29.86
CA GLN A 99 0.88 -34.01 -28.70
C GLN A 99 2.04 -34.01 -27.70
N LYS A 100 2.59 -32.82 -27.43
CA LYS A 100 3.62 -32.62 -26.41
C LYS A 100 3.04 -31.67 -25.36
N ASP A 101 2.68 -32.22 -24.21
CA ASP A 101 1.96 -31.51 -23.14
C ASP A 101 0.66 -30.85 -23.64
N LYS A 102 0.58 -29.51 -23.55
CA LYS A 102 -0.56 -28.69 -24.02
C LYS A 102 -0.42 -28.21 -25.48
N ASN A 103 0.67 -28.55 -26.16
CA ASN A 103 0.95 -28.10 -27.52
C ASN A 103 0.72 -29.23 -28.54
N ILE A 104 -0.09 -28.94 -29.56
CA ILE A 104 -0.35 -29.84 -30.69
C ILE A 104 0.52 -29.40 -31.87
N GLU A 105 1.32 -30.34 -32.38
CA GLU A 105 2.16 -30.16 -33.55
C GLU A 105 1.83 -31.22 -34.62
N PHE A 106 1.98 -30.84 -35.87
CA PHE A 106 1.59 -31.67 -37.01
C PHE A 106 2.79 -31.92 -37.92
N GLU A 107 3.06 -33.19 -38.18
CA GLU A 107 3.99 -33.62 -39.21
C GLU A 107 3.23 -33.72 -40.54
N MET A 108 3.73 -33.02 -41.56
CA MET A 108 3.05 -32.88 -42.86
C MET A 108 3.75 -33.70 -43.93
N LYS A 109 3.01 -34.15 -44.93
CA LYS A 109 3.56 -34.82 -46.10
C LYS A 109 2.73 -34.49 -47.35
N GLY A 110 3.40 -34.07 -48.42
CA GLY A 110 2.78 -34.01 -49.74
C GLY A 110 2.47 -35.41 -50.28
N ASP A 111 1.31 -35.62 -50.89
CA ASP A 111 0.90 -36.92 -51.41
C ASP A 111 1.87 -37.48 -52.48
N ASN A 112 2.54 -36.60 -53.22
CA ASN A 112 3.56 -36.93 -54.23
C ASN A 112 4.99 -36.98 -53.66
N ASN A 113 5.19 -36.66 -52.38
CA ASN A 113 6.51 -36.65 -51.77
C ASN A 113 6.88 -38.05 -51.24
N THR A 114 8.15 -38.46 -51.39
CA THR A 114 8.62 -39.77 -50.92
C THR A 114 8.82 -39.81 -49.39
N ALA A 115 9.19 -38.69 -48.77
CA ALA A 115 9.39 -38.52 -47.34
C ALA A 115 8.45 -37.46 -46.74
N PRO A 116 8.17 -37.50 -45.42
CA PRO A 116 7.54 -36.40 -44.70
C PRO A 116 8.36 -35.10 -44.78
N ASP A 117 7.68 -33.97 -44.59
CA ASP A 117 8.33 -32.67 -44.53
C ASP A 117 9.26 -32.61 -43.30
N ASN A 118 10.39 -31.94 -43.44
CA ASN A 118 11.43 -31.90 -42.40
C ASN A 118 11.16 -30.89 -41.26
N TRP A 119 9.90 -30.54 -41.03
CA TRP A 119 9.48 -29.57 -40.03
C TRP A 119 8.13 -29.93 -39.43
N MET A 120 7.98 -29.61 -38.15
CA MET A 120 6.72 -29.74 -37.41
C MET A 120 5.97 -28.40 -37.50
N ILE A 121 4.67 -28.47 -37.76
CA ILE A 121 3.81 -27.29 -37.84
C ILE A 121 3.05 -27.13 -36.52
N PRO A 122 3.24 -26.02 -35.78
CA PRO A 122 2.45 -25.76 -34.59
C PRO A 122 1.01 -25.38 -34.99
N ALA A 123 0.05 -25.67 -34.11
CA ALA A 123 -1.37 -25.37 -34.31
C ALA A 123 -1.65 -23.91 -34.74
N VAL A 124 -0.88 -22.94 -34.23
CA VAL A 124 -1.02 -21.51 -34.56
C VAL A 124 -0.74 -21.18 -36.03
N SER A 125 0.03 -22.01 -36.73
CA SER A 125 0.40 -21.80 -38.13
C SER A 125 -0.64 -22.33 -39.13
N ILE A 126 -1.69 -23.00 -38.65
CA ILE A 126 -2.73 -23.61 -39.48
C ILE A 126 -3.77 -22.57 -39.87
N LYS A 127 -4.06 -22.47 -41.17
CA LYS A 127 -5.08 -21.57 -41.71
C LYS A 127 -6.44 -22.25 -41.92
N GLY A 128 -6.47 -23.57 -42.03
CA GLY A 128 -7.70 -24.35 -42.10
C GLY A 128 -7.54 -25.70 -42.81
N ILE A 129 -8.67 -26.40 -42.95
CA ILE A 129 -8.77 -27.70 -43.62
C ILE A 129 -9.35 -27.56 -45.02
N CYS A 130 -8.77 -28.26 -45.98
CA CYS A 130 -9.30 -28.38 -47.33
C CYS A 130 -10.44 -29.40 -47.35
N PHE A 131 -11.65 -28.93 -47.67
CA PHE A 131 -12.84 -29.80 -47.71
C PHE A 131 -13.27 -30.14 -49.14
N SER A 132 -12.84 -29.35 -50.15
CA SER A 132 -13.16 -29.59 -51.55
C SER A 132 -12.17 -28.89 -52.47
N THR A 133 -12.01 -29.42 -53.69
CA THR A 133 -11.18 -28.81 -54.73
C THR A 133 -11.97 -28.69 -56.03
N ILE A 134 -11.68 -27.65 -56.82
CA ILE A 134 -12.21 -27.50 -58.18
C ILE A 134 -11.02 -27.60 -59.13
N PRO A 135 -10.88 -28.72 -59.88
CA PRO A 135 -9.74 -28.94 -60.73
C PRO A 135 -9.71 -27.94 -61.90
N PHE A 136 -8.50 -27.58 -62.34
CA PHE A 136 -8.20 -26.73 -63.50
C PHE A 136 -8.70 -25.27 -63.47
N LEU A 137 -9.57 -24.88 -62.53
CA LEU A 137 -10.12 -23.52 -62.44
C LEU A 137 -9.10 -22.47 -61.97
N GLY A 138 -7.99 -22.92 -61.38
CA GLY A 138 -6.88 -22.06 -60.96
C GLY A 138 -6.05 -21.53 -62.13
N HIS A 139 -6.00 -22.22 -63.28
CA HIS A 139 -5.28 -21.74 -64.46
C HIS A 139 -5.86 -20.45 -65.05
N PRO A 140 -7.17 -20.35 -65.40
CA PRO A 140 -7.74 -19.09 -65.88
C PRO A 140 -7.73 -18.00 -64.81
N ALA A 141 -7.93 -18.34 -63.53
CA ALA A 141 -7.84 -17.39 -62.42
C ALA A 141 -6.42 -16.82 -62.24
N ALA A 142 -5.38 -17.66 -62.36
CA ALA A 142 -3.99 -17.23 -62.31
C ALA A 142 -3.60 -16.42 -63.56
N PHE A 143 -4.07 -16.82 -64.75
CA PHE A 143 -3.84 -16.08 -65.98
C PHE A 143 -4.51 -14.71 -65.95
N LEU A 144 -5.74 -14.61 -65.42
CA LEU A 144 -6.47 -13.35 -65.26
C LEU A 144 -5.75 -12.34 -64.37
N LYS A 145 -4.96 -12.80 -63.38
CA LYS A 145 -4.10 -11.93 -62.56
C LYS A 145 -2.91 -11.34 -63.32
N THR A 146 -2.60 -11.81 -64.52
CA THR A 146 -1.54 -11.24 -65.37
C THR A 146 -2.10 -10.10 -66.23
N GLN A 147 -1.27 -9.08 -66.54
CA GLN A 147 -1.68 -7.97 -67.41
C GLN A 147 -2.17 -8.45 -68.78
N LYS A 148 -1.49 -9.43 -69.38
CA LYS A 148 -1.86 -10.02 -70.67
C LYS A 148 -3.19 -10.77 -70.57
N GLY A 149 -3.36 -11.58 -69.51
CA GLY A 149 -4.59 -12.35 -69.32
C GLY A 149 -5.80 -11.48 -69.01
N PHE A 150 -5.64 -10.39 -68.27
CA PHE A 150 -6.71 -9.41 -68.06
C PHE A 150 -7.16 -8.77 -69.39
N ILE A 151 -6.22 -8.30 -70.21
CA ILE A 151 -6.53 -7.69 -71.52
C ILE A 151 -7.22 -8.72 -72.42
N ILE A 152 -6.76 -9.97 -72.45
CA ILE A 152 -7.30 -11.01 -73.33
C ILE A 152 -8.67 -11.51 -72.87
N LEU A 153 -8.86 -11.78 -71.57
CA LEU A 153 -10.08 -12.39 -71.04
C LEU A 153 -11.19 -11.39 -70.71
N ILE A 154 -10.84 -10.14 -70.38
CA ILE A 154 -11.82 -9.09 -70.04
C ILE A 154 -11.77 -7.95 -71.06
N GLY A 155 -10.59 -7.39 -71.33
CA GLY A 155 -10.44 -6.20 -72.16
C GLY A 155 -11.00 -6.37 -73.58
N ILE A 156 -10.52 -7.37 -74.32
CA ILE A 156 -10.93 -7.63 -75.70
C ILE A 156 -12.43 -8.00 -75.79
N PRO A 157 -12.96 -8.92 -74.98
CA PRO A 157 -14.39 -9.25 -75.02
C PRO A 157 -15.29 -8.08 -74.62
N ALA A 158 -14.89 -7.27 -73.63
CA ALA A 158 -15.64 -6.07 -73.25
C ALA A 158 -15.63 -5.02 -74.36
N LEU A 159 -14.47 -4.78 -75.00
CA LEU A 159 -14.36 -3.88 -76.14
C LEU A 159 -15.21 -4.36 -77.33
N PHE A 160 -15.24 -5.67 -77.57
CA PHE A 160 -16.10 -6.28 -78.58
C PHE A 160 -17.58 -5.98 -78.30
N LEU A 161 -18.05 -6.17 -77.07
CA LEU A 161 -19.43 -5.84 -76.68
C LEU A 161 -19.72 -4.34 -76.83
N ILE A 162 -18.80 -3.45 -76.42
CA ILE A 162 -18.95 -2.00 -76.56
C ILE A 162 -19.11 -1.62 -78.04
N ILE A 163 -18.28 -2.17 -78.93
CA ILE A 163 -18.36 -1.91 -80.37
C ILE A 163 -19.70 -2.38 -80.94
N LEU A 164 -20.19 -3.56 -80.53
CA LEU A 164 -21.50 -4.06 -80.94
C LEU A 164 -22.64 -3.15 -80.47
N GLN A 165 -22.59 -2.66 -79.22
CA GLN A 165 -23.60 -1.75 -78.67
C GLN A 165 -23.57 -0.39 -79.37
N ILE A 166 -22.39 0.16 -79.66
CA ILE A 166 -22.27 1.41 -80.42
C ILE A 166 -22.89 1.25 -81.82
N LYS A 167 -22.67 0.11 -82.50
CA LYS A 167 -23.31 -0.17 -83.79
C LYS A 167 -24.83 -0.24 -83.68
N LYS A 168 -25.38 -0.95 -82.68
CA LYS A 168 -26.83 -1.02 -82.43
C LYS A 168 -27.43 0.36 -82.14
N ILE A 169 -26.74 1.18 -81.35
CA ILE A 169 -27.17 2.55 -81.04
C ILE A 169 -27.17 3.40 -82.30
N ARG A 170 -26.12 3.31 -83.14
CA ARG A 170 -26.07 4.02 -84.43
C ARG A 170 -27.19 3.58 -85.37
N GLU A 171 -27.40 2.27 -85.54
CA GLU A 171 -28.50 1.75 -86.36
C GLU A 171 -29.87 2.23 -85.83
N GLY A 172 -30.06 2.24 -84.51
CA GLY A 172 -31.28 2.76 -83.88
C GLY A 172 -31.47 4.27 -84.05
N ILE A 173 -30.38 5.05 -83.98
CA ILE A 173 -30.39 6.49 -84.28
C ILE A 173 -30.69 6.71 -85.75
N ASP A 174 -30.05 5.99 -86.67
CA ASP A 174 -30.27 6.13 -88.11
C ASP A 174 -31.70 5.74 -88.48
N GLU A 175 -32.27 4.69 -87.89
CA GLU A 175 -33.68 4.33 -88.08
C GLU A 175 -34.63 5.41 -87.54
N GLU A 176 -34.32 6.02 -86.39
CA GLU A 176 -35.12 7.09 -85.79
C GLU A 176 -34.97 8.41 -86.55
N VAL A 177 -33.77 8.72 -87.04
CA VAL A 177 -33.46 9.84 -87.93
C VAL A 177 -34.18 9.65 -89.25
N GLN A 178 -34.17 8.46 -89.86
CA GLN A 178 -34.93 8.18 -91.08
C GLN A 178 -36.44 8.23 -90.85
N ARG A 179 -36.95 7.74 -89.70
CA ARG A 179 -38.35 7.93 -89.28
C ARG A 179 -38.72 9.40 -89.15
N ARG A 180 -37.84 10.21 -88.53
CA ARG A 180 -38.04 11.66 -88.35
C ARG A 180 -37.90 12.44 -89.65
N ILE A 181 -36.98 12.07 -90.52
CA ILE A 181 -36.82 12.63 -91.88
C ILE A 181 -38.06 12.29 -92.71
N HIS A 182 -38.57 11.06 -92.69
CA HIS A 182 -39.85 10.72 -93.33
C HIS A 182 -41.03 11.51 -92.74
N LYS A 183 -40.99 11.84 -91.44
CA LYS A 183 -41.97 12.73 -90.79
C LYS A 183 -41.76 14.22 -91.10
N GLN A 184 -40.57 14.64 -91.52
CA GLN A 184 -40.17 16.03 -91.72
C GLN A 184 -39.95 16.46 -93.18
N ILE A 185 -40.17 15.58 -94.17
CA ILE A 185 -40.35 15.97 -95.59
C ILE A 185 -41.59 16.90 -95.80
N LYS A 186 -42.33 17.28 -94.74
CA LYS A 186 -43.34 18.35 -94.74
C LYS A 186 -42.88 19.70 -94.18
N LYS A 187 -41.63 19.91 -93.76
CA LYS A 187 -41.13 21.27 -93.48
C LYS A 187 -39.63 21.32 -93.47
N GLU A 188 -39.10 22.14 -94.36
CA GLU A 188 -37.68 22.32 -94.64
C GLU A 188 -36.83 22.70 -93.42
N LYS A 189 -35.69 22.00 -93.36
CA LYS A 189 -34.32 22.40 -92.99
C LYS A 189 -34.09 23.22 -91.72
N THR A 190 -33.38 22.59 -90.78
CA THR A 190 -32.50 23.30 -89.84
C THR A 190 -31.25 22.47 -89.49
N THR A 191 -30.11 23.13 -89.72
CA THR A 191 -28.83 23.27 -88.99
C THR A 191 -28.26 22.18 -88.06
N ASP A 192 -26.93 22.10 -88.14
CA ASP A 192 -25.92 21.41 -87.35
C ASP A 192 -26.18 21.26 -85.83
N VAL A 193 -26.08 20.02 -85.35
CA VAL A 193 -25.95 19.65 -83.93
C VAL A 193 -24.88 18.56 -83.79
N ILE A 194 -23.61 18.91 -84.04
CA ILE A 194 -22.46 18.00 -83.80
C ILE A 194 -21.61 18.45 -82.59
N THR A 195 -21.82 19.65 -82.05
CA THR A 195 -21.02 20.19 -80.94
C THR A 195 -21.45 19.74 -79.53
N GLY A 196 -22.63 19.12 -79.37
CA GLY A 196 -23.16 18.73 -78.04
C GLY A 196 -22.76 17.34 -77.53
N ILE A 197 -22.38 16.40 -78.41
CA ILE A 197 -22.15 14.99 -78.03
C ILE A 197 -20.70 14.77 -77.56
N GLY A 198 -19.74 15.54 -78.07
CA GLY A 198 -18.35 15.49 -77.62
C GLY A 198 -18.17 15.90 -76.15
N ILE A 199 -19.03 16.79 -75.64
CA ILE A 199 -18.94 17.33 -74.27
C ILE A 199 -19.55 16.35 -73.25
N LEU A 200 -20.60 15.60 -73.62
CA LEU A 200 -21.21 14.58 -72.76
C LEU A 200 -20.34 13.32 -72.60
N LEU A 201 -19.57 12.95 -73.63
CA LEU A 201 -18.61 11.84 -73.53
C LEU A 201 -17.36 12.21 -72.72
N LEU A 202 -16.88 13.46 -72.80
CA LEU A 202 -15.81 13.95 -71.93
C LEU A 202 -16.25 14.11 -70.47
N ALA A 203 -17.49 14.51 -70.21
CA ALA A 203 -18.05 14.63 -68.85
C ALA A 203 -18.27 13.26 -68.18
N SER A 204 -18.52 12.20 -68.95
CA SER A 204 -18.60 10.83 -68.41
C SER A 204 -17.22 10.24 -68.07
N LEU A 205 -16.14 10.74 -68.69
CA LEU A 205 -14.77 10.29 -68.44
C LEU A 205 -14.14 10.97 -67.21
N THR A 206 -14.61 12.16 -66.84
CA THR A 206 -14.19 12.84 -65.60
C THR A 206 -14.94 12.34 -64.36
N GLY A 207 -16.18 11.85 -64.50
CA GLY A 207 -16.93 11.20 -63.41
C GLY A 207 -16.40 9.82 -62.98
N LEU A 208 -15.60 9.17 -63.82
CA LEU A 208 -14.92 7.91 -63.49
C LEU A 208 -13.56 8.10 -62.79
N LEU A 209 -13.05 9.33 -62.72
CA LEU A 209 -11.78 9.66 -62.07
C LEU A 209 -11.92 10.12 -60.62
N SER A 210 -13.15 10.19 -60.08
CA SER A 210 -13.45 10.64 -58.70
C SER A 210 -13.87 9.52 -57.73
N ILE A 211 -13.73 8.25 -58.10
CA ILE A 211 -13.93 7.10 -57.19
C ILE A 211 -12.56 6.58 -56.74
N GLN A 212 -12.10 6.99 -55.55
CA GLN A 212 -10.79 6.62 -54.99
C GLN A 212 -10.62 5.11 -54.67
N ALA A 213 -11.67 4.29 -54.77
CA ALA A 213 -11.67 2.92 -54.26
C ALA A 213 -11.40 1.79 -55.30
N VAL A 214 -11.20 2.08 -56.59
CA VAL A 214 -11.09 1.01 -57.62
C VAL A 214 -9.65 0.48 -57.82
N ARG A 215 -8.63 1.07 -57.19
CA ARG A 215 -7.22 0.72 -57.46
C ARG A 215 -6.65 -0.55 -56.80
N ALA A 216 -7.45 -1.40 -56.15
CA ALA A 216 -6.90 -2.48 -55.33
C ALA A 216 -7.47 -3.90 -55.57
N LEU A 217 -7.95 -4.24 -56.78
CA LEU A 217 -8.45 -5.60 -57.04
C LEU A 217 -7.51 -6.52 -57.84
N PHE A 218 -6.44 -6.04 -58.47
CA PHE A 218 -5.64 -6.86 -59.40
C PHE A 218 -4.12 -6.65 -59.38
N ILE A 219 -3.51 -6.36 -58.25
CA ILE A 219 -2.04 -6.42 -58.16
C ILE A 219 -1.63 -7.13 -56.86
N SER A 220 -1.35 -8.42 -56.97
CA SER A 220 -0.45 -9.09 -56.02
C SER A 220 0.98 -8.69 -56.39
N LYS A 221 1.70 -8.13 -55.41
CA LYS A 221 3.10 -7.67 -55.44
C LYS A 221 3.99 -8.38 -56.47
N ALA A 222 4.66 -7.59 -57.31
CA ALA A 222 5.91 -7.99 -57.97
C ALA A 222 7.02 -7.11 -57.41
N THR A 223 8.02 -7.73 -56.78
CA THR A 223 9.23 -7.03 -56.36
C THR A 223 10.06 -6.72 -57.60
N ALA A 224 9.94 -5.49 -58.12
CA ALA A 224 10.91 -4.93 -59.05
C ALA A 224 12.04 -4.32 -58.19
N SER A 225 13.25 -4.86 -58.30
CA SER A 225 14.43 -4.28 -57.67
C SER A 225 14.63 -2.84 -58.20
N GLY A 226 14.39 -1.85 -57.35
CA GLY A 226 14.77 -0.46 -57.61
C GLY A 226 13.66 0.56 -57.90
N ILE A 227 12.36 0.23 -57.77
CA ILE A 227 11.28 1.23 -57.88
C ILE A 227 10.27 1.12 -56.72
N THR A 228 10.21 2.15 -55.88
CA THR A 228 9.26 2.28 -54.76
C THR A 228 7.97 2.97 -55.23
N PHE A 229 6.83 2.29 -55.16
CA PHE A 229 5.51 2.94 -55.27
C PHE A 229 4.98 3.19 -53.86
N SER A 230 4.93 4.46 -53.44
CA SER A 230 4.27 4.86 -52.19
C SER A 230 2.79 5.11 -52.47
N VAL A 231 1.91 4.33 -51.85
CA VAL A 231 0.47 4.60 -51.88
C VAL A 231 0.25 5.78 -50.92
N LYS A 232 -0.31 6.88 -51.44
CA LYS A 232 -0.60 8.06 -50.63
C LYS A 232 -1.57 7.67 -49.51
N ASP A 233 -1.08 7.66 -48.28
CA ASP A 233 -1.87 7.39 -47.09
C ASP A 233 -2.71 8.63 -46.79
N PHE A 234 -4.05 8.51 -46.87
CA PHE A 234 -4.98 9.60 -46.58
C PHE A 234 -5.49 9.56 -45.13
N THR A 235 -5.10 8.54 -44.37
CA THR A 235 -5.41 8.48 -42.94
C THR A 235 -4.25 9.09 -42.15
N PRO A 236 -4.52 10.10 -41.31
CA PRO A 236 -3.50 10.60 -40.39
C PRO A 236 -2.94 9.44 -39.55
N PRO A 237 -1.61 9.40 -39.32
CA PRO A 237 -1.03 8.42 -38.40
C PRO A 237 -1.58 8.65 -37.00
N THR A 238 -1.72 7.59 -36.21
CA THR A 238 -1.93 7.71 -34.77
C THR A 238 -0.59 7.67 -34.07
N THR A 239 -0.40 8.51 -33.06
CA THR A 239 0.83 8.55 -32.27
C THR A 239 0.63 8.13 -30.82
N THR A 240 1.69 7.60 -30.24
CA THR A 240 1.77 7.18 -28.84
C THR A 240 3.12 7.62 -28.27
N VAL A 241 3.25 7.59 -26.96
CA VAL A 241 4.51 7.85 -26.28
C VAL A 241 4.88 6.64 -25.44
N PHE A 242 6.14 6.23 -25.53
CA PHE A 242 6.73 5.27 -24.63
C PHE A 242 7.59 6.01 -23.61
N ILE A 243 7.32 5.78 -22.33
CA ILE A 243 8.02 6.44 -21.24
C ILE A 243 8.72 5.39 -20.40
N GLN A 244 9.97 5.66 -20.09
CA GLN A 244 10.78 4.94 -19.13
C GLN A 244 11.66 5.96 -18.41
N GLY A 245 11.73 5.84 -17.09
CA GLY A 245 12.58 6.68 -16.28
C GLY A 245 13.00 6.01 -14.99
N ASP A 246 13.79 6.74 -14.25
CA ASP A 246 14.43 6.35 -13.01
C ASP A 246 13.85 7.13 -11.84
N LEU A 247 13.74 6.46 -10.70
CA LEU A 247 13.69 7.05 -9.37
C LEU A 247 15.12 7.07 -8.80
N ASP A 248 15.35 7.74 -7.67
CA ASP A 248 16.68 7.83 -7.04
C ASP A 248 17.29 6.44 -6.78
N GLU A 249 16.50 5.53 -6.19
CA GLU A 249 16.95 4.17 -5.86
C GLU A 249 16.53 3.14 -6.93
N THR A 250 15.30 3.25 -7.47
CA THR A 250 14.72 2.27 -8.41
C THR A 250 14.86 2.72 -9.86
N LYS A 251 15.65 1.99 -10.64
CA LYS A 251 15.94 2.32 -12.04
C LYS A 251 15.06 1.54 -13.03
N ASN A 252 14.90 2.06 -14.26
CA ASN A 252 14.21 1.44 -15.41
C ASN A 252 12.69 1.21 -15.24
N ILE A 253 11.98 2.16 -14.63
CA ILE A 253 10.52 2.07 -14.48
C ILE A 253 9.82 2.46 -15.79
N VAL A 254 9.06 1.53 -16.35
CA VAL A 254 8.30 1.73 -17.60
C VAL A 254 6.88 2.22 -17.31
N GLY A 255 6.44 3.21 -18.09
CA GLY A 255 5.08 3.74 -18.06
C GLY A 255 5.01 5.18 -17.56
N THR A 256 3.80 5.63 -17.24
CA THR A 256 3.52 6.99 -16.73
C THR A 256 3.19 7.01 -15.24
N GLY A 257 3.31 5.85 -14.58
CA GLY A 257 2.86 5.66 -13.21
C GLY A 257 3.92 5.99 -12.16
N GLY A 258 5.21 6.04 -12.49
CA GLY A 258 6.27 6.22 -11.49
C GLY A 258 6.17 5.20 -10.35
N TRP A 259 6.61 5.59 -9.15
CA TRP A 259 6.26 4.88 -7.93
C TRP A 259 4.80 5.19 -7.54
N HIS A 260 4.04 4.19 -7.07
CA HIS A 260 2.65 4.33 -6.60
C HIS A 260 1.58 4.89 -7.56
N GLY A 261 1.89 5.16 -8.83
CA GLY A 261 0.90 5.57 -9.83
C GLY A 261 0.78 7.09 -10.06
N TYR A 262 1.60 7.91 -9.40
CA TYR A 262 1.56 9.37 -9.52
C TYR A 262 2.44 9.93 -10.65
N GLY A 263 3.37 9.14 -11.19
CA GLY A 263 4.11 9.47 -12.41
C GLY A 263 5.27 10.46 -12.23
N TRP A 264 5.88 10.51 -11.04
CA TRP A 264 7.09 11.28 -10.78
C TRP A 264 8.35 10.45 -11.05
N TYR A 265 9.39 11.12 -11.54
CA TYR A 265 10.68 10.54 -11.93
C TYR A 265 11.82 11.51 -11.59
N GLU A 266 12.96 10.95 -11.21
CA GLU A 266 14.23 11.68 -11.02
C GLU A 266 14.75 12.16 -12.37
N ARG A 267 14.68 11.24 -13.33
CA ARG A 267 15.20 11.38 -14.68
C ARG A 267 14.44 10.45 -15.62
N TYR A 268 14.29 10.88 -16.87
CA TYR A 268 13.79 9.99 -17.92
C TYR A 268 14.96 9.39 -18.70
N ASP A 269 14.89 8.09 -19.00
CA ASP A 269 15.85 7.44 -19.89
C ASP A 269 15.31 7.36 -21.30
N ASN A 270 14.02 7.08 -21.44
CA ASN A 270 13.36 7.02 -22.73
C ASN A 270 12.03 7.77 -22.68
N VAL A 271 11.90 8.80 -23.52
CA VAL A 271 10.65 9.44 -23.87
C VAL A 271 10.54 9.34 -25.38
N ASN A 272 10.10 8.17 -25.86
CA ASN A 272 10.10 7.86 -27.28
C ASN A 272 8.72 8.14 -27.86
N LEU A 273 8.68 9.07 -28.80
CA LEU A 273 7.47 9.36 -29.57
C LEU A 273 7.35 8.34 -30.70
N ARG A 274 6.22 7.62 -30.75
CA ARG A 274 5.98 6.49 -31.64
C ARG A 274 4.79 6.72 -32.56
N ILE A 275 4.96 6.40 -33.82
CA ILE A 275 3.86 6.22 -34.77
C ILE A 275 3.27 4.82 -34.57
N GLN A 276 2.03 4.75 -34.12
CA GLN A 276 1.31 3.49 -33.85
C GLN A 276 0.63 2.95 -35.11
N THR A 277 0.11 3.84 -35.97
CA THR A 277 -0.48 3.46 -37.26
C THR A 277 0.09 4.31 -38.40
N GLY A 278 0.29 3.70 -39.57
CA GLY A 278 0.88 4.34 -40.73
C GLY A 278 2.34 3.91 -40.97
N ASP A 279 3.00 4.52 -41.95
CA ASP A 279 4.39 4.20 -42.32
C ASP A 279 5.39 4.97 -41.44
N PRO A 280 6.13 4.29 -40.54
CA PRO A 280 7.06 4.93 -39.62
C PRO A 280 8.27 5.57 -40.30
N PHE A 281 8.54 5.26 -41.58
CA PHE A 281 9.67 5.81 -42.33
C PHE A 281 9.32 7.08 -43.10
N THR A 282 8.04 7.32 -43.38
CA THR A 282 7.59 8.50 -44.15
C THR A 282 6.74 9.46 -43.34
N HIS A 283 6.15 9.00 -42.24
CA HIS A 283 5.42 9.84 -41.31
C HIS A 283 6.37 10.46 -40.28
N THR A 284 5.99 11.63 -39.78
CA THR A 284 6.76 12.37 -38.78
C THR A 284 5.89 12.72 -37.58
N ILE A 285 6.52 13.05 -36.47
CA ILE A 285 5.87 13.49 -35.24
C ILE A 285 6.26 14.94 -34.98
N ASN A 286 5.30 15.73 -34.56
CA ASN A 286 5.52 17.09 -34.07
C ASN A 286 5.26 17.09 -32.57
N TYR A 287 6.11 17.79 -31.81
CA TYR A 287 5.96 17.85 -30.37
C TYR A 287 6.31 19.21 -29.79
N GLN A 288 5.79 19.48 -28.60
CA GLN A 288 6.09 20.67 -27.82
C GLN A 288 6.08 20.31 -26.35
N LEU A 289 7.00 20.89 -25.59
CA LEU A 289 7.07 20.71 -24.14
C LEU A 289 6.78 22.05 -23.46
N LEU A 290 5.73 22.07 -22.64
CA LEU A 290 5.24 23.26 -21.92
C LEU A 290 5.44 23.07 -20.42
N SER A 291 5.71 24.18 -19.71
CA SER A 291 5.79 24.16 -18.25
C SER A 291 4.38 24.17 -17.64
N GLY A 292 4.16 23.36 -16.62
CA GLY A 292 2.89 23.20 -15.91
C GLY A 292 1.94 22.18 -16.55
N ASP A 293 0.84 21.92 -15.84
CA ASP A 293 -0.31 21.17 -16.35
C ASP A 293 -1.21 22.11 -17.17
N VAL A 294 -0.95 22.19 -18.47
CA VAL A 294 -1.62 23.14 -19.38
C VAL A 294 -2.32 22.40 -20.52
N ALA A 295 -3.25 23.07 -21.21
CA ALA A 295 -3.86 22.52 -22.41
C ALA A 295 -2.89 22.58 -23.59
N CYS A 296 -2.94 21.58 -24.47
CA CYS A 296 -2.13 21.57 -25.67
C CYS A 296 -2.61 22.61 -26.69
N PRO A 297 -1.69 23.39 -27.29
CA PRO A 297 -2.03 24.27 -28.41
C PRO A 297 -2.60 23.48 -29.57
N VAL A 298 -3.41 24.15 -30.40
CA VAL A 298 -3.97 23.53 -31.62
C VAL A 298 -2.85 23.06 -32.54
N ALA A 299 -3.06 21.97 -33.27
CA ALA A 299 -2.04 21.34 -34.13
C ALA A 299 -1.51 22.24 -35.27
N SER A 300 -2.16 23.38 -35.53
CA SER A 300 -1.73 24.40 -36.50
C SER A 300 -0.78 25.46 -35.91
N ASP A 301 -0.45 25.37 -34.62
CA ASP A 301 0.47 26.31 -33.96
C ASP A 301 1.91 26.11 -34.46
N ILE A 302 2.62 27.21 -34.71
CA ILE A 302 4.01 27.19 -35.22
C ILE A 302 5.05 26.86 -34.16
N SER A 303 4.65 26.79 -32.89
CA SER A 303 5.55 26.57 -31.75
C SER A 303 5.96 25.11 -31.52
N TYR A 304 5.41 24.17 -32.31
CA TYR A 304 5.81 22.76 -32.29
C TYR A 304 7.16 22.55 -32.97
N VAL A 305 8.00 21.69 -32.39
CA VAL A 305 9.16 21.10 -33.06
C VAL A 305 8.64 20.08 -34.06
N THR A 306 8.93 20.27 -35.34
CA THR A 306 8.35 19.47 -36.42
C THR A 306 9.31 18.48 -37.05
N GLY A 307 8.78 17.39 -37.60
CA GLY A 307 9.57 16.48 -38.45
C GLY A 307 10.37 15.42 -37.70
N LEU A 308 9.99 15.09 -36.47
CA LEU A 308 10.65 14.06 -35.66
C LEU A 308 10.37 12.67 -36.25
N ALA A 309 11.39 11.81 -36.32
CA ALA A 309 11.24 10.44 -36.83
C ALA A 309 10.57 9.52 -35.79
N HIS A 310 9.98 8.40 -36.25
CA HIS A 310 9.48 7.34 -35.39
C HIS A 310 10.54 6.89 -34.36
N ASP A 311 10.11 6.68 -33.12
CA ASP A 311 10.95 6.17 -32.03
C ASP A 311 12.12 7.08 -31.63
N THR A 312 12.05 8.37 -31.99
CA THR A 312 13.05 9.33 -31.51
C THR A 312 12.87 9.58 -30.02
N ASN A 313 13.96 9.39 -29.27
CA ASN A 313 14.02 9.69 -27.85
C ASN A 313 14.26 11.19 -27.63
N ILE A 314 13.44 11.83 -26.79
CA ILE A 314 13.54 13.25 -26.45
C ILE A 314 13.90 13.47 -24.98
N GLU A 315 14.39 12.45 -24.29
CA GLU A 315 14.86 12.48 -22.90
C GLU A 315 15.82 13.64 -22.62
N ASN A 316 16.73 13.96 -23.55
CA ASN A 316 17.67 15.06 -23.38
C ASN A 316 16.98 16.44 -23.33
N VAL A 317 15.83 16.58 -23.98
CA VAL A 317 15.01 17.82 -23.97
C VAL A 317 14.16 17.90 -22.70
N VAL A 318 13.71 16.76 -22.20
CA VAL A 318 12.91 16.66 -20.97
C VAL A 318 13.81 16.87 -19.75
N ASN A 319 14.95 16.20 -19.68
CA ASN A 319 15.82 16.21 -18.51
C ASN A 319 16.51 17.56 -18.25
N VAL A 320 16.63 18.45 -19.23
CA VAL A 320 17.15 19.81 -19.00
C VAL A 320 16.12 20.76 -18.40
N ARG A 321 14.87 20.33 -18.24
CA ARG A 321 13.82 21.14 -17.60
C ARG A 321 14.01 21.19 -16.09
N THR A 322 13.46 22.26 -15.50
CA THR A 322 13.37 22.43 -14.05
C THR A 322 12.43 21.40 -13.45
N ASN A 323 12.55 21.17 -12.14
CA ASN A 323 11.61 20.33 -11.41
C ASN A 323 10.17 20.84 -11.55
N GLY A 324 9.21 19.92 -11.44
CA GLY A 324 7.78 20.17 -11.57
C GLY A 324 7.11 19.41 -12.71
N ILE A 325 5.89 19.83 -13.02
CA ILE A 325 5.04 19.22 -14.03
C ILE A 325 5.29 19.89 -15.38
N HIS A 326 5.48 19.10 -16.43
CA HIS A 326 5.60 19.55 -17.80
C HIS A 326 4.59 18.83 -18.68
N THR A 327 3.93 19.57 -19.56
CA THR A 327 2.98 19.01 -20.53
C THR A 327 3.69 18.76 -21.85
N LEU A 328 3.82 17.49 -22.24
CA LEU A 328 4.24 17.05 -23.56
C LEU A 328 3.01 16.97 -24.48
N CYS A 329 2.99 17.84 -25.48
CA CYS A 329 1.99 17.84 -26.54
C CYS A 329 2.60 17.23 -27.79
N TYR A 330 1.94 16.26 -28.41
CA TYR A 330 2.47 15.62 -29.62
C TYR A 330 1.39 15.14 -30.57
N PHE A 331 1.71 15.11 -31.87
CA PHE A 331 0.83 14.57 -32.90
C PHE A 331 1.61 14.14 -34.14
N GLY A 332 1.07 13.17 -34.87
CA GLY A 332 1.63 12.65 -36.11
C GLY A 332 1.19 13.45 -37.34
N THR A 333 2.09 13.54 -38.31
CA THR A 333 1.83 14.09 -39.64
C THR A 333 2.33 13.15 -40.73
N ASN A 334 1.58 13.03 -41.82
CA ASN A 334 2.06 12.37 -43.03
C ASN A 334 2.18 13.36 -44.20
N PRO A 335 3.03 13.11 -45.21
CA PRO A 335 3.02 13.87 -46.46
C PRO A 335 1.74 13.57 -47.28
N PRO A 336 0.97 14.57 -47.76
CA PRO A 336 1.32 15.98 -47.99
C PRO A 336 0.78 16.93 -46.90
N ALA A 337 1.03 16.61 -45.62
CA ALA A 337 0.66 17.33 -44.39
C ALA A 337 -0.75 17.05 -43.83
N PHE A 338 -1.25 15.80 -43.85
CA PHE A 338 -2.38 15.46 -42.98
C PHE A 338 -1.85 15.20 -41.56
N SER A 339 -2.45 15.87 -40.58
CA SER A 339 -2.13 15.73 -39.16
C SER A 339 -3.25 15.06 -38.40
N GLU A 340 -2.95 14.50 -37.23
CA GLU A 340 -3.99 14.22 -36.25
C GLU A 340 -4.74 15.53 -35.94
N ALA A 341 -6.06 15.42 -35.75
CA ALA A 341 -6.91 16.59 -35.54
C ALA A 341 -6.70 17.25 -34.16
N VAL A 342 -6.21 16.48 -33.19
CA VAL A 342 -6.00 16.90 -31.80
C VAL A 342 -4.62 16.43 -31.37
N ALA A 343 -3.83 17.32 -30.76
CA ALA A 343 -2.58 16.96 -30.14
C ALA A 343 -2.84 16.13 -28.87
N HIS A 344 -2.13 15.01 -28.74
CA HIS A 344 -2.14 14.21 -27.52
C HIS A 344 -1.45 14.97 -26.41
N LYS A 345 -1.96 14.81 -25.18
CA LYS A 345 -1.41 15.42 -23.97
C LYS A 345 -0.84 14.32 -23.09
N GLN A 346 0.43 14.43 -22.75
CA GLN A 346 1.09 13.59 -21.76
C GLN A 346 1.75 14.46 -20.69
N LEU A 347 1.51 14.18 -19.41
CA LEU A 347 2.22 14.84 -18.33
C LEU A 347 3.55 14.11 -18.06
N LEU A 348 4.63 14.87 -17.98
CA LEU A 348 5.95 14.44 -17.55
C LEU A 348 6.28 15.21 -16.27
N LYS A 349 6.49 14.50 -15.18
CA LYS A 349 6.79 15.12 -13.89
C LYS A 349 8.22 14.80 -13.50
N LEU A 350 8.96 15.81 -13.08
CA LEU A 350 10.36 15.72 -12.67
C LEU A 350 10.50 16.20 -11.24
N ASP A 351 11.16 15.40 -10.41
CA ASP A 351 11.59 15.82 -9.09
C ASP A 351 13.02 15.34 -8.85
N ARG A 352 13.90 16.23 -8.42
CA ARG A 352 15.31 15.93 -8.13
C ARG A 352 15.75 16.56 -6.83
N GLU A 353 14.82 17.20 -6.14
CA GLU A 353 15.11 17.91 -4.92
C GLU A 353 14.94 16.95 -3.76
N ASN A 354 15.93 16.91 -2.88
CA ASN A 354 15.78 16.10 -1.69
C ASN A 354 14.68 16.72 -0.80
N PRO A 355 13.78 15.90 -0.26
CA PRO A 355 12.78 16.38 0.68
C PRO A 355 13.46 16.94 1.95
N ALA A 356 12.77 17.87 2.59
CA ALA A 356 13.17 18.42 3.88
C ALA A 356 12.25 17.91 4.99
N PHE A 357 12.72 17.95 6.23
CA PHE A 357 11.86 17.70 7.38
C PHE A 357 12.39 18.40 8.63
N VAL A 358 11.50 18.62 9.58
CA VAL A 358 11.84 19.09 10.93
C VAL A 358 11.25 18.14 11.96
N ILE A 359 11.96 17.95 13.08
CA ILE A 359 11.42 17.24 14.24
C ILE A 359 10.63 18.26 15.07
N THR A 360 9.34 18.02 15.24
CA THR A 360 8.42 18.93 15.94
C THR A 360 8.16 18.54 17.39
N GLY A 361 8.55 17.31 17.78
CA GLY A 361 8.51 16.85 19.16
C GLY A 361 8.99 15.42 19.30
N ALA A 362 9.22 14.97 20.53
CA ALA A 362 9.51 13.58 20.85
C ALA A 362 8.92 13.25 22.23
N SER A 363 8.74 11.97 22.53
CA SER A 363 8.22 11.53 23.82
C SER A 363 9.27 11.70 24.92
N GLY A 364 8.79 12.00 26.13
CA GLY A 364 9.64 12.17 27.30
C GLY A 364 9.84 13.64 27.67
N THR A 365 10.55 13.85 28.78
CA THR A 365 10.93 15.18 29.25
C THR A 365 12.25 15.59 28.62
N TYR A 366 12.30 16.77 28.00
CA TYR A 366 13.49 17.27 27.31
C TYR A 366 14.40 18.05 28.27
N SER A 367 15.68 17.67 28.33
CA SER A 367 16.75 18.41 29.03
C SER A 367 18.07 18.18 28.31
N ASP A 368 18.91 19.22 28.18
CA ASP A 368 20.27 19.11 27.65
C ASP A 368 20.42 18.39 26.28
N GLY A 369 19.40 18.46 25.41
CA GLY A 369 19.42 17.79 24.10
C GLY A 369 18.97 16.32 24.11
N VAL A 370 18.47 15.82 25.24
CA VAL A 370 18.05 14.42 25.43
C VAL A 370 16.62 14.35 25.95
N TYR A 371 15.87 13.35 25.48
CA TYR A 371 14.52 13.05 25.94
C TYR A 371 14.49 11.88 26.93
N TYR A 372 14.10 12.16 28.18
CA TYR A 372 14.01 11.18 29.26
C TYR A 372 12.62 10.56 29.35
N ASN A 373 12.53 9.25 29.24
CA ASN A 373 11.28 8.48 29.17
C ASN A 373 11.21 7.46 30.31
N ASN A 374 10.11 7.50 31.07
CA ASN A 374 9.79 6.51 32.11
C ASN A 374 8.94 5.34 31.58
N SER A 375 8.94 5.15 30.26
CA SER A 375 8.16 4.16 29.53
C SER A 375 9.05 3.49 28.50
N PRO A 376 8.91 2.17 28.25
CA PRO A 376 9.68 1.46 27.23
C PRO A 376 9.22 1.80 25.80
N THR A 377 8.35 2.79 25.64
CA THR A 377 7.86 3.28 24.35
C THR A 377 8.37 4.68 24.11
N VAL A 378 9.13 4.87 23.04
CA VAL A 378 9.61 6.19 22.62
C VAL A 378 9.08 6.54 21.24
N SER A 379 8.91 7.83 21.00
CA SER A 379 8.43 8.33 19.71
C SER A 379 9.04 9.67 19.34
N ALA A 380 9.13 9.94 18.05
CA ALA A 380 9.54 11.23 17.49
C ALA A 380 8.52 11.67 16.44
N THR A 381 8.10 12.92 16.52
CA THR A 381 7.18 13.54 15.57
C THR A 381 7.95 14.37 14.56
N VAL A 382 7.74 14.07 13.28
CA VAL A 382 8.40 14.71 12.15
C VAL A 382 7.36 15.45 11.31
N SER A 383 7.75 16.61 10.78
CA SER A 383 6.99 17.37 9.80
C SER A 383 7.78 17.38 8.50
N PRO A 384 7.50 16.45 7.57
CA PRO A 384 8.14 16.45 6.27
C PRO A 384 7.57 17.55 5.37
N ALA A 385 8.41 18.09 4.50
CA ALA A 385 8.07 19.07 3.49
C ALA A 385 8.75 18.70 2.18
N ASP A 386 7.97 18.71 1.10
CA ASP A 386 8.48 18.54 -0.25
C ASP A 386 7.79 19.54 -1.17
N GLY A 387 8.56 20.14 -2.09
CA GLY A 387 8.12 21.21 -2.97
C GLY A 387 7.40 20.73 -4.23
N PHE A 388 7.53 19.45 -4.60
CA PHE A 388 7.07 18.95 -5.90
C PHE A 388 6.24 17.67 -5.80
N SER A 389 6.86 16.51 -5.63
CA SER A 389 6.15 15.23 -5.63
C SER A 389 5.06 15.20 -4.55
N GLY A 390 5.32 15.88 -3.44
CA GLY A 390 4.35 16.15 -2.40
C GLY A 390 3.93 14.89 -1.66
N TYR A 391 4.71 13.80 -1.77
CA TYR A 391 4.62 12.58 -0.96
C TYR A 391 5.92 12.40 -0.21
N THR A 392 5.85 11.97 1.04
CA THR A 392 7.05 11.60 1.78
C THR A 392 6.83 10.34 2.62
N ARG A 393 7.92 9.65 2.94
CA ARG A 393 7.99 8.54 3.89
C ARG A 393 8.94 8.91 5.01
N GLY A 394 8.54 8.72 6.27
CA GLY A 394 9.43 8.79 7.41
C GLY A 394 10.11 7.44 7.65
N ARG A 395 11.44 7.46 7.75
CA ARG A 395 12.21 6.28 8.16
C ARG A 395 13.08 6.64 9.35
N PHE A 396 13.26 5.69 10.24
CA PHE A 396 14.26 5.79 11.28
C PHE A 396 15.01 4.47 11.48
N ASP A 397 16.27 4.62 11.84
CA ASP A 397 17.06 3.55 12.43
C ASP A 397 17.20 3.84 13.92
N LEU A 398 16.94 2.81 14.73
CA LEU A 398 17.29 2.81 16.14
C LEU A 398 18.78 2.51 16.28
N THR A 399 19.48 3.34 17.05
CA THR A 399 20.91 3.19 17.32
C THR A 399 21.18 3.24 18.83
N TYR A 400 22.27 2.61 19.26
CA TYR A 400 22.77 2.80 20.63
C TYR A 400 23.36 4.18 20.79
N ALA A 401 23.23 4.78 21.97
CA ALA A 401 23.91 6.04 22.30
C ALA A 401 24.98 5.83 23.37
N ASP A 402 26.10 6.55 23.26
CA ASP A 402 27.17 6.51 24.26
C ASP A 402 26.80 7.31 25.53
N ALA A 403 27.74 7.40 26.48
CA ALA A 403 27.53 8.14 27.72
C ALA A 403 27.37 9.66 27.53
N GLY A 404 27.77 10.20 26.38
CA GLY A 404 27.53 11.59 25.98
C GLY A 404 26.32 11.73 25.05
N HIS A 405 25.46 10.70 24.98
CA HIS A 405 24.27 10.63 24.14
C HIS A 405 24.54 10.80 22.64
N ASN A 406 25.76 10.49 22.19
CA ASN A 406 26.10 10.46 20.77
C ASN A 406 25.67 9.13 20.16
N CYS A 407 25.00 9.19 19.03
CA CYS A 407 24.48 8.02 18.33
C CYS A 407 25.61 7.24 17.67
N THR A 408 25.71 5.95 17.97
CA THR A 408 26.85 5.11 17.60
C THR A 408 26.48 4.12 16.50
N THR A 409 26.18 2.87 16.87
CA THR A 409 25.93 1.76 15.95
C THR A 409 24.44 1.47 15.85
N PRO A 410 23.93 1.14 14.64
CA PRO A 410 22.56 0.68 14.47
C PRO A 410 22.29 -0.60 15.25
N VAL A 411 21.09 -0.68 15.83
CA VAL A 411 20.60 -1.89 16.50
C VAL A 411 20.26 -2.94 15.44
N PRO A 412 20.81 -4.17 15.52
CA PRO A 412 20.45 -5.23 14.59
C PRO A 412 18.98 -5.66 14.72
N SER A 413 18.45 -6.21 13.63
CA SER A 413 17.11 -6.81 13.61
C SER A 413 16.96 -7.90 14.67
N GLY A 414 15.86 -7.89 15.42
CA GLY A 414 15.51 -8.92 16.40
C GLY A 414 16.17 -8.78 17.78
N VAL A 415 17.04 -7.79 18.00
CA VAL A 415 17.60 -7.50 19.34
C VAL A 415 16.52 -6.94 20.27
N ILE A 416 15.67 -6.05 19.75
CA ILE A 416 14.51 -5.51 20.45
C ILE A 416 13.25 -6.21 19.91
N PRO A 417 12.38 -6.74 20.79
CA PRO A 417 11.13 -7.37 20.37
C PRO A 417 10.28 -6.45 19.49
N GLY A 418 10.03 -6.87 18.25
CA GLY A 418 9.25 -6.10 17.27
C GLY A 418 10.04 -5.05 16.47
N TYR A 419 11.36 -4.98 16.61
CA TYR A 419 12.20 -4.11 15.78
C TYR A 419 12.85 -4.90 14.62
N PRO A 420 12.49 -4.62 13.35
CA PRO A 420 12.99 -5.38 12.20
C PRO A 420 14.40 -4.97 11.73
N GLY A 421 15.09 -4.09 12.44
CA GLY A 421 16.43 -3.59 12.09
C GLY A 421 16.42 -2.22 11.41
N TYR A 422 15.26 -1.84 10.87
CA TYR A 422 14.90 -0.50 10.41
C TYR A 422 13.39 -0.37 10.63
N ASN A 423 12.89 0.83 10.87
CA ASN A 423 11.45 1.04 11.00
C ASN A 423 11.02 2.19 10.08
N GLU A 424 9.94 1.94 9.37
CA GLU A 424 9.43 2.82 8.34
C GLU A 424 7.95 3.02 8.58
N ASP A 425 7.49 4.26 8.49
CA ASP A 425 6.07 4.51 8.40
C ASP A 425 5.52 4.02 7.04
N ASN A 426 4.19 3.90 6.98
CA ASN A 426 3.50 3.79 5.71
C ASN A 426 3.63 5.12 4.97
N LEU A 427 3.91 5.06 3.67
CA LEU A 427 3.82 6.20 2.77
C LEU A 427 2.41 6.79 2.81
N LEU A 428 2.31 8.02 3.30
CA LEU A 428 1.08 8.81 3.29
C LEU A 428 1.32 10.11 2.52
N PRO A 429 0.28 10.78 2.01
CA PRO A 429 0.44 12.11 1.46
C PRO A 429 0.72 13.13 2.59
N PRO A 430 1.82 13.91 2.58
CA PRO A 430 2.09 15.08 3.41
C PRO A 430 0.88 16.00 3.60
N HIS A 431 0.07 16.22 2.56
CA HIS A 431 -1.10 17.10 2.65
C HIS A 431 -2.25 16.54 3.49
N LEU A 432 -2.28 15.22 3.76
CA LEU A 432 -3.29 14.60 4.62
C LEU A 432 -2.82 14.49 6.08
N SER A 433 -1.52 14.67 6.36
CA SER A 433 -0.99 14.74 7.72
C SER A 433 0.33 15.52 7.71
N PRO A 434 0.31 16.81 8.14
CA PRO A 434 1.50 17.67 8.12
C PRO A 434 2.59 17.17 9.07
N THR A 435 2.21 16.38 10.09
CA THR A 435 3.11 15.76 11.06
C THR A 435 2.87 14.26 11.14
N ARG A 436 3.91 13.51 11.50
CA ARG A 436 3.88 12.05 11.65
C ARG A 436 4.67 11.63 12.86
N THR A 437 4.21 10.61 13.58
CA THR A 437 4.89 10.13 14.78
C THR A 437 5.46 8.74 14.54
N LEU A 438 6.79 8.67 14.50
CA LEU A 438 7.56 7.43 14.44
C LEU A 438 7.65 6.87 15.86
N THR A 439 7.26 5.62 16.08
CA THR A 439 7.16 5.02 17.42
C THR A 439 7.86 3.67 17.46
N GLN A 440 8.57 3.40 18.55
CA GLN A 440 9.12 2.09 18.87
C GLN A 440 8.77 1.72 20.31
N THR A 441 8.36 0.47 20.51
CA THR A 441 7.99 -0.09 21.82
C THR A 441 9.01 -1.13 22.27
N ASN A 442 8.93 -1.54 23.54
CA ASN A 442 9.78 -2.54 24.18
C ASN A 442 11.28 -2.19 24.19
N ILE A 443 11.60 -0.90 24.23
CA ILE A 443 12.98 -0.43 24.36
C ILE A 443 13.42 -0.66 25.82
N PRO A 444 14.51 -1.40 26.07
CA PRO A 444 15.06 -1.59 27.42
C PRO A 444 15.63 -0.29 28.00
N ASP A 445 15.82 -0.27 29.32
CA ASP A 445 16.49 0.83 30.00
C ASP A 445 17.89 1.06 29.41
N GLY A 446 18.26 2.33 29.20
CA GLY A 446 19.53 2.74 28.61
C GLY A 446 19.44 3.97 27.70
N ASN A 447 20.56 4.30 27.07
CA ASN A 447 20.69 5.44 26.13
C ASN A 447 20.52 4.96 24.67
N TRP A 448 19.66 5.65 23.93
CA TRP A 448 19.27 5.30 22.56
C TRP A 448 19.20 6.54 21.68
N CYS A 449 19.27 6.36 20.36
CA CYS A 449 18.85 7.42 19.43
C CYS A 449 17.96 6.90 18.32
N PHE A 450 17.04 7.74 17.86
CA PHE A 450 16.46 7.62 16.53
C PHE A 450 17.29 8.44 15.54
N ARG A 451 17.87 7.78 14.53
CA ARG A 451 18.41 8.45 13.36
C ARG A 451 17.32 8.50 12.30
N ILE A 452 16.80 9.69 12.03
CA ILE A 452 15.60 9.90 11.23
C ILE A 452 15.95 10.55 9.90
N TRP A 453 15.31 10.09 8.82
CA TRP A 453 15.32 10.77 7.51
C TRP A 453 13.99 10.54 6.81
N VAL A 454 13.77 11.26 5.71
CA VAL A 454 12.58 11.12 4.89
C VAL A 454 12.94 10.86 3.43
N TYR A 455 12.07 10.14 2.74
CA TYR A 455 12.08 9.95 1.29
C TYR A 455 10.89 10.67 0.67
N ASP A 456 10.96 11.01 -0.60
CA ASP A 456 9.81 11.49 -1.38
C ASP A 456 9.24 10.38 -2.29
N ASP A 457 8.29 10.71 -3.20
CA ASP A 457 7.74 9.74 -4.16
C ASP A 457 8.76 9.28 -5.21
N VAL A 458 9.83 10.05 -5.39
CA VAL A 458 10.92 9.79 -6.32
C VAL A 458 12.09 9.08 -5.63
N GLN A 459 11.92 8.71 -4.36
CA GLN A 459 12.93 8.07 -3.52
C GLN A 459 14.15 8.96 -3.24
N ASN A 460 14.08 10.27 -3.50
CA ASN A 460 15.16 11.17 -3.10
C ASN A 460 15.26 11.21 -1.57
N LYS A 461 16.47 11.01 -1.07
CA LYS A 461 16.73 10.88 0.37
C LYS A 461 17.12 12.22 1.00
N SER A 462 16.43 12.62 2.07
CA SER A 462 16.86 13.76 2.87
C SER A 462 18.19 13.49 3.60
N GLY A 463 18.79 14.54 4.15
CA GLY A 463 19.77 14.37 5.24
C GLY A 463 19.14 13.65 6.45
N TYR A 464 19.95 13.32 7.45
CA TYR A 464 19.43 12.72 8.69
C TYR A 464 19.49 13.70 9.86
N GLN A 465 18.60 13.51 10.83
CA GLN A 465 18.63 14.18 12.14
C GLN A 465 18.51 13.12 13.23
N ASP A 466 19.29 13.29 14.29
CA ASP A 466 19.30 12.36 15.42
C ASP A 466 18.45 12.92 16.56
N VAL A 467 17.66 12.05 17.21
CA VAL A 467 16.94 12.33 18.45
C VAL A 467 17.45 11.38 19.51
N SER A 468 18.08 11.91 20.56
CA SER A 468 18.63 11.12 21.66
C SER A 468 17.60 10.93 22.77
N PHE A 469 17.54 9.71 23.29
CA PHE A 469 16.63 9.27 24.34
C PHE A 469 17.39 8.59 25.48
N THR A 470 16.88 8.75 26.69
CA THR A 470 17.19 7.85 27.81
C THR A 470 15.90 7.19 28.25
N VAL A 471 15.87 5.86 28.25
CA VAL A 471 14.76 5.07 28.77
C VAL A 471 15.16 4.60 30.16
N ASP A 472 14.33 4.88 31.15
CA ASP A 472 14.52 4.43 32.53
C ASP A 472 13.15 4.14 33.15
N THR A 473 12.78 2.88 33.14
CA THR A 473 11.52 2.38 33.70
C THR A 473 11.65 1.96 35.16
N SER A 474 12.86 2.05 35.74
CA SER A 474 13.12 1.65 37.10
C SER A 474 12.50 2.64 38.11
N ILE A 475 11.93 2.12 39.19
CA ILE A 475 11.33 2.95 40.23
C ILE A 475 12.45 3.36 41.20
N PRO A 476 12.74 4.67 41.36
CA PRO A 476 13.76 5.12 42.28
C PRO A 476 13.38 4.78 43.72
N THR A 477 14.37 4.42 44.53
CA THR A 477 14.20 4.19 45.97
C THR A 477 14.78 5.35 46.76
N ALA A 478 14.09 5.77 47.80
CA ALA A 478 14.52 6.84 48.69
C ALA A 478 14.46 6.39 50.14
N SER A 479 15.43 6.83 50.94
CA SER A 479 15.43 6.64 52.39
C SER A 479 15.80 7.94 53.10
N LEU A 480 15.21 8.12 54.28
CA LEU A 480 15.46 9.26 55.16
C LEU A 480 16.28 8.78 56.35
N SER A 481 17.38 9.48 56.63
CA SER A 481 18.13 9.32 57.88
C SER A 481 18.16 10.65 58.63
N VAL A 482 18.08 10.58 59.95
CA VAL A 482 18.10 11.77 60.81
C VAL A 482 19.26 11.65 61.78
N THR A 483 20.15 12.65 61.79
CA THR A 483 21.32 12.68 62.67
C THR A 483 21.20 13.83 63.68
N GLY A 484 21.38 13.50 64.96
CA GLY A 484 21.29 14.43 66.09
C GLY A 484 21.15 13.68 67.41
N SER A 485 21.81 14.17 68.47
CA SER A 485 21.66 13.58 69.80
C SER A 485 20.36 14.09 70.43
N TRP A 486 19.31 13.29 70.35
CA TRP A 486 18.02 13.56 70.97
C TRP A 486 18.18 13.42 72.47
N THR A 487 18.07 14.51 73.23
CA THR A 487 17.92 14.41 74.67
C THR A 487 16.44 14.33 74.97
N LYS A 488 15.96 13.12 75.34
CA LYS A 488 14.62 12.94 75.93
C LYS A 488 14.56 13.86 77.14
N LYS A 489 13.84 14.98 77.06
CA LYS A 489 13.52 15.76 78.25
C LYS A 489 12.41 15.00 78.96
N VAL A 490 12.80 14.25 79.99
CA VAL A 490 11.90 13.37 80.76
C VAL A 490 11.02 14.25 81.64
N GLU A 491 9.88 14.67 81.09
CA GLU A 491 8.71 15.08 81.88
C GLU A 491 7.80 13.84 81.97
N GLU A 492 8.30 12.81 82.68
CA GLU A 492 7.56 11.57 82.92
C GLU A 492 6.52 11.81 84.01
N ASN A 493 5.26 11.60 83.64
CA ASN A 493 4.08 11.82 84.46
C ASN A 493 3.20 10.56 84.48
N ILE A 494 3.71 9.44 83.96
CA ILE A 494 3.15 8.10 84.12
C ILE A 494 3.99 7.35 85.16
N ASP A 495 3.34 6.95 86.24
CA ASP A 495 3.91 6.05 87.22
C ASP A 495 3.96 4.63 86.64
N ASN A 496 5.16 4.02 86.69
CA ASN A 496 5.37 2.61 86.39
C ASN A 496 4.81 2.14 85.02
N GLY A 497 5.01 2.93 83.97
CA GLY A 497 4.49 2.60 82.63
C GLY A 497 5.24 1.49 81.89
N GLY A 498 6.39 1.05 82.41
CA GLY A 498 7.08 -0.17 81.97
C GLY A 498 6.71 -1.42 82.79
N PHE A 499 5.87 -1.28 83.83
CA PHE A 499 5.38 -2.40 84.65
C PHE A 499 6.46 -3.23 85.39
N GLU A 500 7.67 -2.68 85.55
CA GLU A 500 8.87 -3.35 86.06
C GLU A 500 8.89 -3.53 87.59
N SER A 501 8.14 -2.72 88.32
CA SER A 501 8.13 -2.69 89.79
C SER A 501 6.72 -2.87 90.32
N GLY A 502 6.40 -4.01 90.94
CA GLY A 502 5.08 -4.25 91.53
C GLY A 502 3.96 -4.52 90.52
N GLY A 503 4.26 -4.67 89.23
CA GLY A 503 3.28 -4.97 88.19
C GLY A 503 2.35 -3.79 87.92
N THR A 504 1.03 -3.97 88.08
CA THR A 504 0.04 -2.90 87.87
C THR A 504 -0.35 -2.16 89.16
N THR A 505 0.45 -2.18 90.23
CA THR A 505 0.08 -1.57 91.53
C THR A 505 -0.17 -0.07 91.47
N ASP A 506 0.54 0.65 90.61
CA ASP A 506 0.39 2.10 90.42
C ASP A 506 -0.72 2.45 89.41
N TRP A 507 -1.39 1.43 88.89
CA TRP A 507 -2.47 1.54 87.93
C TRP A 507 -3.78 1.09 88.56
N LYS A 508 -4.87 1.79 88.23
CA LYS A 508 -6.22 1.31 88.52
C LYS A 508 -6.61 0.29 87.46
N THR A 509 -6.89 -0.94 87.87
CA THR A 509 -7.33 -2.00 86.97
C THR A 509 -8.80 -2.36 87.17
N ALA A 510 -9.46 -2.77 86.09
CA ALA A 510 -10.78 -3.40 86.09
C ALA A 510 -10.77 -4.58 85.12
N GLY A 511 -11.51 -5.65 85.44
CA GLY A 511 -11.57 -6.85 84.59
C GLY A 511 -10.24 -7.61 84.51
N ASN A 512 -9.96 -8.20 83.36
CA ASN A 512 -8.78 -9.02 83.12
C ASN A 512 -7.59 -8.14 82.70
N VAL A 513 -6.81 -7.70 83.69
CA VAL A 513 -5.54 -7.00 83.48
C VAL A 513 -4.47 -7.67 84.32
N THR A 514 -3.40 -8.14 83.67
CA THR A 514 -2.34 -8.91 84.33
C THR A 514 -0.97 -8.49 83.81
N THR A 515 0.02 -8.36 84.70
CA THR A 515 1.41 -8.21 84.30
C THR A 515 2.02 -9.57 83.96
N ILE A 516 2.78 -9.65 82.88
CA ILE A 516 3.46 -10.87 82.42
C ILE A 516 4.90 -10.56 81.99
N ALA A 517 5.80 -11.54 82.15
CA ALA A 517 7.21 -11.39 81.78
C ALA A 517 7.50 -11.77 80.32
N SER A 518 6.66 -12.61 79.72
CA SER A 518 6.66 -12.99 78.30
C SER A 518 5.37 -13.74 77.97
N ASP A 519 5.06 -13.85 76.69
CA ASP A 519 4.00 -14.72 76.16
C ASP A 519 4.47 -15.38 74.85
N THR A 520 3.73 -16.36 74.34
CA THR A 520 4.01 -16.98 73.04
C THR A 520 2.71 -17.29 72.32
N ILE A 521 2.56 -16.76 71.11
CA ILE A 521 1.38 -16.98 70.27
C ILE A 521 1.82 -17.76 69.04
N GLY A 522 1.36 -19.01 68.91
CA GLY A 522 1.88 -19.96 67.92
C GLY A 522 3.37 -20.21 68.14
N THR A 523 4.21 -19.83 67.18
CA THR A 523 5.68 -19.90 67.26
C THR A 523 6.35 -18.55 67.55
N THR A 524 5.57 -17.46 67.64
CA THR A 524 6.09 -16.11 67.79
C THR A 524 6.17 -15.72 69.26
N PRO A 525 7.36 -15.44 69.81
CA PRO A 525 7.50 -14.95 71.17
C PRO A 525 7.07 -13.48 71.27
N ILE A 526 6.31 -13.15 72.32
CA ILE A 526 6.00 -11.77 72.71
C ILE A 526 6.83 -11.44 73.95
N THR A 527 7.77 -10.51 73.81
CA THR A 527 8.68 -10.11 74.89
C THR A 527 8.56 -8.61 75.17
N PRO A 528 8.58 -8.19 76.45
CA PRO A 528 8.68 -6.79 76.83
C PRO A 528 10.06 -6.20 76.49
N THR A 529 10.17 -4.87 76.57
CA THR A 529 11.44 -4.14 76.45
C THR A 529 12.30 -4.31 77.71
N GLY A 530 11.68 -4.54 78.86
CA GLY A 530 12.31 -4.83 80.14
C GLY A 530 12.03 -6.25 80.65
N THR A 531 11.55 -6.36 81.89
CA THR A 531 11.22 -7.64 82.54
C THR A 531 9.72 -7.92 82.59
N ALA A 532 8.87 -6.92 82.27
CA ALA A 532 7.43 -7.05 82.38
C ALA A 532 6.67 -6.22 81.32
N MET A 533 5.44 -6.65 81.01
CA MET A 533 4.45 -5.89 80.24
C MET A 533 3.04 -6.13 80.80
N ALA A 534 2.11 -5.23 80.54
CA ALA A 534 0.72 -5.41 80.88
C ALA A 534 -0.03 -6.13 79.74
N ARG A 535 -0.82 -7.14 80.07
CA ARG A 535 -1.82 -7.73 79.19
C ARG A 535 -3.21 -7.29 79.64
N ILE A 536 -3.98 -6.71 78.74
CA ILE A 536 -5.37 -6.29 78.95
C ILE A 536 -6.25 -7.18 78.05
N GLY A 537 -7.19 -7.89 78.67
CA GLY A 537 -7.97 -8.94 78.00
C GLY A 537 -7.43 -10.34 78.28
N GLN A 538 -8.12 -11.34 77.73
CA GLN A 538 -7.85 -12.76 77.97
C GLN A 538 -7.35 -13.44 76.69
N THR A 539 -6.57 -14.52 76.85
CA THR A 539 -5.89 -15.24 75.76
C THR A 539 -6.41 -16.65 75.47
N SER A 540 -7.38 -17.17 76.25
CA SER A 540 -7.86 -18.55 76.11
C SER A 540 -9.35 -18.76 76.42
N GLY A 541 -10.04 -19.44 75.48
CA GLY A 541 -11.05 -20.50 75.66
C GLY A 541 -12.39 -20.25 76.37
N SER A 542 -12.63 -19.09 76.99
CA SER A 542 -13.94 -18.75 77.59
C SER A 542 -14.53 -17.50 76.95
N SER A 543 -15.83 -17.27 77.10
CA SER A 543 -16.42 -16.03 76.63
C SER A 543 -15.79 -14.84 77.37
N GLY A 544 -15.15 -13.93 76.66
CA GLY A 544 -14.37 -12.82 77.24
C GLY A 544 -15.26 -11.70 77.79
N ASN A 545 -14.75 -10.91 78.72
CA ASN A 545 -15.38 -9.65 79.12
C ASN A 545 -15.38 -8.66 77.94
N TYR A 546 -16.36 -7.74 77.91
CA TYR A 546 -16.39 -6.68 76.89
C TYR A 546 -15.16 -5.77 77.00
N ALA A 547 -14.80 -5.10 75.91
CA ALA A 547 -13.63 -4.22 75.86
C ALA A 547 -13.62 -3.17 76.98
N TRP A 548 -14.77 -2.58 77.32
CA TRP A 548 -14.88 -1.57 78.39
C TRP A 548 -14.83 -2.14 79.82
N GLU A 549 -14.87 -3.45 80.00
CA GLU A 549 -14.78 -4.11 81.31
C GLU A 549 -13.32 -4.40 81.70
N ASN A 550 -12.43 -4.62 80.72
CA ASN A 550 -10.99 -4.77 80.97
C ASN A 550 -10.29 -3.43 80.78
N ARG A 551 -9.96 -2.73 81.87
CA ARG A 551 -9.39 -1.37 81.82
C ARG A 551 -8.15 -1.25 82.67
N LEU A 552 -7.12 -0.65 82.09
CA LEU A 552 -5.91 -0.18 82.75
C LEU A 552 -5.94 1.35 82.74
N MET A 553 -5.93 1.99 83.92
CA MET A 553 -6.19 3.42 84.05
C MET A 553 -5.19 4.11 84.97
N GLN A 554 -4.81 5.34 84.61
CA GLN A 554 -4.00 6.23 85.44
C GLN A 554 -4.38 7.70 85.18
N SER A 555 -4.14 8.57 86.15
CA SER A 555 -4.36 10.01 86.00
C SER A 555 -3.04 10.70 85.74
N ILE A 556 -2.93 11.40 84.61
CA ILE A 556 -1.75 12.18 84.25
C ILE A 556 -1.94 13.62 84.79
N PRO A 557 -1.02 14.15 85.62
CA PRO A 557 -1.06 15.53 86.09
C PRO A 557 -0.85 16.55 84.97
N ALA A 558 -1.31 17.79 85.18
CA ALA A 558 -1.10 18.90 84.24
C ALA A 558 0.40 19.15 83.93
N GLY A 559 0.72 19.36 82.66
CA GLY A 559 2.08 19.69 82.19
C GLY A 559 2.66 18.70 81.18
N ALA A 560 2.15 17.47 81.11
CA ALA A 560 2.54 16.51 80.08
C ALA A 560 2.14 17.01 78.68
N LYS A 561 3.11 17.09 77.76
CA LYS A 561 2.85 17.54 76.37
C LYS A 561 2.61 16.42 75.39
N SER A 562 3.04 15.20 75.71
CA SER A 562 2.78 14.05 74.85
C SER A 562 2.62 12.77 75.64
N LEU A 563 1.92 11.82 75.04
CA LEU A 563 1.74 10.47 75.54
C LEU A 563 2.20 9.50 74.46
N SER A 564 2.98 8.50 74.86
CA SER A 564 3.40 7.41 74.00
C SER A 564 3.26 6.09 74.74
N LEU A 565 2.99 5.02 73.98
CA LEU A 565 3.08 3.66 74.49
C LEU A 565 3.38 2.69 73.35
N PHE A 566 3.94 1.53 73.69
CA PHE A 566 4.03 0.40 72.78
C PHE A 566 2.86 -0.53 73.03
N TYR A 567 2.23 -0.96 71.94
CA TYR A 567 1.17 -1.94 72.00
C TYR A 567 1.38 -3.04 70.97
N ASN A 568 0.92 -4.24 71.30
CA ASN A 568 0.70 -5.30 70.33
C ASN A 568 -0.73 -5.79 70.55
N PHE A 569 -1.61 -5.43 69.61
CA PHE A 569 -3.02 -5.82 69.65
C PHE A 569 -3.20 -7.15 68.92
N LEU A 570 -3.96 -8.05 69.55
CA LEU A 570 -4.25 -9.38 69.03
C LEU A 570 -5.74 -9.65 69.04
N THR A 571 -6.23 -10.24 67.95
CA THR A 571 -7.62 -10.65 67.81
C THR A 571 -7.74 -11.95 67.02
N ARG A 572 -8.72 -12.78 67.38
CA ARG A 572 -9.14 -13.95 66.59
C ARG A 572 -10.39 -13.67 65.76
N ASP A 573 -11.04 -12.53 65.98
CA ASP A 573 -12.25 -12.14 65.27
C ASP A 573 -11.88 -11.30 64.06
N TYR A 574 -12.22 -11.78 62.87
CA TYR A 574 -11.93 -11.11 61.60
C TYR A 574 -13.16 -10.44 60.96
N PHE A 575 -14.38 -10.82 61.35
CA PHE A 575 -15.56 -10.54 60.54
C PHE A 575 -16.71 -9.78 61.23
N LEU A 576 -16.83 -9.77 62.55
CA LEU A 576 -18.08 -9.30 63.18
C LEU A 576 -17.92 -8.19 64.26
N ASP A 577 -16.83 -8.16 65.02
CA ASP A 577 -16.69 -7.20 66.13
C ASP A 577 -15.59 -6.14 65.91
N ASP A 578 -16.00 -4.87 65.76
CA ASP A 578 -15.15 -3.69 65.59
C ASP A 578 -15.59 -2.57 66.56
N PRO A 579 -14.71 -1.88 67.31
CA PRO A 579 -13.26 -2.09 67.56
C PRO A 579 -12.92 -2.83 68.89
N GLY A 580 -11.87 -3.65 68.93
CA GLY A 580 -11.49 -4.44 70.11
C GLY A 580 -10.43 -3.86 71.07
N PHE A 581 -9.78 -2.74 70.70
CA PHE A 581 -8.80 -2.04 71.54
C PHE A 581 -9.01 -0.53 71.47
N PHE A 582 -9.02 0.14 72.63
CA PHE A 582 -9.25 1.57 72.78
C PHE A 582 -8.26 2.24 73.72
N ILE A 583 -7.92 3.48 73.39
CA ILE A 583 -7.30 4.44 74.29
C ILE A 583 -8.21 5.65 74.41
N ARG A 584 -8.56 5.99 75.65
CA ARG A 584 -9.43 7.11 75.99
C ARG A 584 -8.71 8.11 76.88
N LEU A 585 -8.90 9.39 76.60
CA LEU A 585 -8.49 10.49 77.49
C LEU A 585 -9.75 11.25 77.93
N ASN A 586 -9.91 11.45 79.24
CA ASN A 586 -11.08 12.14 79.81
C ASN A 586 -12.42 11.55 79.32
N GLY A 587 -12.45 10.25 79.07
CA GLY A 587 -13.62 9.52 78.59
C GLY A 587 -13.87 9.60 77.08
N LYS A 588 -13.04 10.33 76.31
CA LYS A 588 -13.14 10.42 74.86
C LYS A 588 -12.18 9.47 74.17
N ASP A 589 -12.69 8.73 73.18
CA ASP A 589 -11.92 7.82 72.33
C ASP A 589 -10.99 8.64 71.42
N ILE A 590 -9.69 8.43 71.60
CA ILE A 590 -8.65 9.10 70.79
C ILE A 590 -7.90 8.13 69.89
N PHE A 591 -7.96 6.84 70.21
CA PHE A 591 -7.43 5.77 69.39
C PHE A 591 -8.30 4.54 69.58
N HIS A 592 -8.57 3.86 68.47
CA HIS A 592 -9.10 2.51 68.45
C HIS A 592 -8.50 1.77 67.27
N THR A 593 -8.41 0.45 67.38
CA THR A 593 -7.99 -0.41 66.27
C THR A 593 -8.82 -1.69 66.27
N SER A 594 -8.90 -2.30 65.10
CA SER A 594 -9.64 -3.53 64.87
C SER A 594 -8.85 -4.52 64.03
N ALA A 595 -9.45 -5.69 63.75
CA ALA A 595 -8.80 -6.75 62.99
C ALA A 595 -8.36 -6.30 61.59
N TRP A 596 -9.17 -5.50 60.91
CA TRP A 596 -8.88 -4.98 59.57
C TRP A 596 -7.68 -4.03 59.51
N MET A 597 -7.32 -3.44 60.65
CA MET A 597 -6.20 -2.51 60.77
C MET A 597 -4.90 -3.21 61.21
N ALA A 598 -4.94 -4.50 61.56
CA ALA A 598 -3.80 -5.32 61.95
C ALA A 598 -3.37 -6.24 60.78
N ASP A 599 -2.37 -5.83 59.99
CA ASP A 599 -2.05 -6.43 58.67
C ASP A 599 -0.81 -7.34 58.65
N THR A 600 -0.36 -7.87 59.79
CA THR A 600 0.91 -8.63 59.82
C THR A 600 0.84 -9.87 60.69
N LEU A 601 0.33 -10.97 60.10
CA LEU A 601 0.82 -12.36 60.18
C LEU A 601 -0.33 -13.31 59.84
N VAL A 602 -0.25 -13.97 58.68
CA VAL A 602 -1.19 -15.02 58.27
C VAL A 602 -0.56 -16.37 58.60
N ASP A 603 -0.99 -17.02 59.70
CA ASP A 603 -0.91 -18.47 59.82
C ASP A 603 -2.25 -19.07 59.36
N PRO A 604 -2.27 -19.91 58.31
CA PRO A 604 -3.51 -20.36 57.68
C PRO A 604 -4.37 -21.35 58.48
N PHE A 605 -4.03 -21.73 59.72
CA PHE A 605 -4.81 -22.76 60.44
C PHE A 605 -5.23 -22.47 61.90
N ASP A 606 -4.85 -21.33 62.50
CA ASP A 606 -5.31 -20.90 63.84
C ASP A 606 -5.11 -19.38 64.06
N SER A 607 -5.58 -18.57 63.10
CA SER A 607 -5.11 -17.20 62.85
C SER A 607 -5.47 -16.19 63.95
N VAL A 608 -4.53 -15.93 64.85
CA VAL A 608 -4.52 -14.71 65.67
C VAL A 608 -3.88 -13.59 64.84
N TYR A 609 -4.64 -12.55 64.53
CA TYR A 609 -4.11 -11.34 63.91
C TYR A 609 -3.33 -10.55 64.93
N SER A 610 -2.18 -10.01 64.54
CA SER A 610 -1.32 -9.19 65.40
C SER A 610 -0.92 -7.93 64.66
N THR A 611 -0.82 -6.81 65.38
CA THR A 611 -0.22 -5.58 64.83
C THR A 611 1.32 -5.64 64.82
N GLY A 612 1.91 -6.67 65.43
CA GLY A 612 3.27 -6.59 65.95
C GLY A 612 3.40 -5.51 67.03
N TRP A 613 4.61 -5.34 67.58
CA TRP A 613 4.90 -4.22 68.46
C TRP A 613 4.88 -2.92 67.66
N THR A 614 3.89 -2.08 67.94
CA THR A 614 3.71 -0.77 67.33
C THR A 614 3.77 0.31 68.41
N GLN A 615 4.44 1.41 68.12
CA GLN A 615 4.44 2.58 69.01
C GLN A 615 3.30 3.51 68.61
N TRP A 616 2.47 3.88 69.57
CA TRP A 616 1.43 4.90 69.41
C TRP A 616 1.84 6.18 70.13
N TYR A 617 1.50 7.32 69.54
CA TYR A 617 1.82 8.65 70.02
C TYR A 617 0.60 9.58 69.94
N TYR A 618 0.46 10.46 70.94
CA TYR A 618 -0.57 11.50 70.96
C TYR A 618 -0.07 12.79 71.59
N ASP A 619 -0.42 13.92 70.97
CA ASP A 619 -0.11 15.26 71.47
C ASP A 619 -1.13 15.71 72.53
N LEU A 620 -0.67 15.83 73.78
CA LEU A 620 -1.47 16.28 74.92
C LEU A 620 -1.50 17.82 75.03
N SER A 621 -0.69 18.55 74.27
CA SER A 621 -0.53 20.01 74.39
C SER A 621 -1.82 20.80 74.17
N THR A 622 -2.80 20.19 73.48
CA THR A 622 -4.11 20.77 73.19
C THR A 622 -5.14 20.57 74.31
N ILE A 623 -4.88 19.69 75.28
CA ILE A 623 -5.78 19.39 76.39
C ILE A 623 -5.44 20.30 77.56
N THR A 624 -6.39 21.15 77.95
CA THR A 624 -6.20 22.15 79.02
C THR A 624 -6.72 21.71 80.39
N ASP A 625 -7.24 20.48 80.49
CA ASP A 625 -7.75 19.93 81.74
C ASP A 625 -6.65 19.80 82.81
N PRO A 626 -6.96 20.03 84.10
CA PRO A 626 -5.98 19.98 85.19
C PRO A 626 -5.44 18.56 85.45
N PHE A 627 -6.19 17.53 85.02
CA PHE A 627 -5.79 16.14 85.05
C PHE A 627 -6.34 15.45 83.80
N ILE A 628 -5.54 14.55 83.23
CA ILE A 628 -5.95 13.74 82.08
C ILE A 628 -6.13 12.30 82.54
N ASN A 629 -7.37 11.82 82.53
CA ASN A 629 -7.67 10.43 82.86
C ASN A 629 -7.39 9.54 81.65
N LEU A 630 -6.28 8.83 81.68
CA LEU A 630 -5.92 7.82 80.70
C LEU A 630 -6.65 6.51 81.03
N SER A 631 -7.34 5.95 80.04
CA SER A 631 -7.94 4.62 80.10
C SER A 631 -7.56 3.84 78.86
N ILE A 632 -6.91 2.69 79.06
CA ILE A 632 -6.52 1.74 78.03
C ILE A 632 -7.39 0.50 78.22
N SER A 633 -8.08 0.03 77.18
CA SER A 633 -9.06 -1.04 77.32
C SER A 633 -9.12 -1.93 76.10
N ALA A 634 -9.21 -3.25 76.29
CA ALA A 634 -9.28 -4.22 75.21
C ALA A 634 -10.17 -5.41 75.56
N GLY A 635 -10.79 -5.99 74.56
CA GLY A 635 -11.77 -7.07 74.69
C GLY A 635 -12.75 -7.04 73.52
N ASN A 636 -13.85 -7.75 73.65
CA ASN A 636 -14.79 -7.89 72.55
C ASN A 636 -15.78 -6.72 72.49
N THR A 637 -16.30 -6.44 71.30
CA THR A 637 -17.27 -5.38 71.04
C THR A 637 -18.40 -5.89 70.16
N GLY A 638 -19.36 -6.56 70.78
CA GLY A 638 -20.55 -7.07 70.09
C GLY A 638 -21.04 -8.34 70.75
N ASP A 639 -20.19 -9.35 70.79
CA ASP A 639 -20.41 -10.61 71.49
C ASP A 639 -19.25 -10.94 72.46
N GLN A 640 -19.31 -12.12 73.08
CA GLN A 640 -18.25 -12.61 73.98
C GLN A 640 -17.53 -13.84 73.41
N ASP A 641 -17.79 -14.23 72.16
CA ASP A 641 -17.44 -15.55 71.63
C ASP A 641 -16.01 -15.60 71.08
N VAL A 642 -15.47 -14.50 70.53
CA VAL A 642 -14.12 -14.47 69.93
C VAL A 642 -13.22 -13.40 70.55
N GLN A 643 -12.19 -13.82 71.30
CA GLN A 643 -11.40 -12.92 72.17
C GLN A 643 -10.47 -11.96 71.41
N SER A 644 -10.47 -10.70 71.85
CA SER A 644 -9.43 -9.69 71.57
C SER A 644 -8.67 -9.29 72.84
N TRP A 645 -7.35 -9.04 72.73
CA TRP A 645 -6.53 -8.56 73.84
C TRP A 645 -5.36 -7.72 73.33
N VAL A 646 -4.71 -7.00 74.24
CA VAL A 646 -3.53 -6.18 73.92
C VAL A 646 -2.43 -6.37 74.94
N TYR A 647 -1.19 -6.42 74.47
CA TYR A 647 -0.01 -6.25 75.31
C TYR A 647 0.44 -4.79 75.23
N ILE A 648 0.76 -4.19 76.37
CA ILE A 648 1.16 -2.79 76.52
C ILE A 648 2.48 -2.75 77.30
N ASP A 649 3.41 -1.94 76.81
CA ASP A 649 4.69 -1.66 77.47
C ASP A 649 5.10 -0.20 77.21
N GLN A 650 5.99 0.32 78.05
CA GLN A 650 6.61 1.64 77.93
C GLN A 650 5.59 2.77 77.76
N VAL A 651 4.53 2.80 78.59
CA VAL A 651 3.64 3.95 78.66
C VAL A 651 4.41 5.11 79.28
N THR A 652 4.62 6.18 78.53
CA THR A 652 5.52 7.28 78.93
C THR A 652 4.96 8.61 78.45
N THR A 653 5.17 9.65 79.25
CA THR A 653 5.09 11.02 78.78
C THR A 653 6.50 11.58 78.62
N TYR A 654 6.78 12.24 77.51
CA TYR A 654 8.01 13.00 77.34
C TYR A 654 7.80 14.21 76.45
N VAL A 655 8.75 15.13 76.45
CA VAL A 655 8.78 16.21 75.46
C VAL A 655 9.89 15.87 74.47
N VAL A 656 9.54 15.70 73.19
CA VAL A 656 10.55 15.73 72.12
C VAL A 656 10.98 17.18 71.97
N ALA A 657 12.08 17.55 72.62
CA ALA A 657 12.77 18.78 72.30
C ALA A 657 13.62 18.50 71.05
N ALA A 658 13.10 18.81 69.86
CA ALA A 658 13.94 18.85 68.67
C ALA A 658 15.02 19.93 68.90
N PRO A 659 16.32 19.61 68.84
CA PRO A 659 17.33 20.65 68.87
C PRO A 659 17.18 21.53 67.63
N SER A 660 17.59 22.79 67.71
CA SER A 660 17.54 23.78 66.61
C SER A 660 18.35 23.39 65.35
N HIS A 661 18.96 22.20 65.33
CA HIS A 661 19.92 21.73 64.31
C HIS A 661 19.79 20.23 63.97
N ALA A 662 18.59 19.64 64.00
CA ALA A 662 18.41 18.28 63.45
C ALA A 662 18.76 18.28 61.95
N GLN A 663 19.67 17.40 61.53
CA GLN A 663 20.02 17.23 60.13
C GLN A 663 19.24 16.04 59.54
N TYR A 664 18.45 16.33 58.52
CA TYR A 664 17.74 15.34 57.71
C TYR A 664 18.58 15.05 56.47
N SER A 665 19.00 13.79 56.31
CA SER A 665 19.75 13.33 55.15
C SER A 665 18.87 12.40 54.32
N PHE A 666 18.45 12.87 53.16
CA PHE A 666 17.79 12.06 52.14
C PHE A 666 18.85 11.35 51.32
N THR A 667 18.74 10.03 51.22
CA THR A 667 19.53 9.25 50.27
C THR A 667 18.57 8.58 49.31
N GLY A 668 18.96 8.49 48.05
CA GLY A 668 18.16 7.80 47.07
C GLY A 668 19.06 7.09 46.09
N THR A 669 18.59 5.93 45.65
CA THR A 669 19.28 5.07 44.71
C THR A 669 18.36 4.79 43.55
N ASP A 670 18.89 5.00 42.37
CA ASP A 670 18.27 4.68 41.11
C ASP A 670 19.34 4.03 40.22
N THR A 671 18.97 2.95 39.55
CA THR A 671 19.91 2.14 38.77
C THR A 671 20.08 2.64 37.34
N GLY A 672 19.22 3.55 36.88
CA GLY A 672 19.23 4.11 35.53
C GLY A 672 19.80 5.53 35.51
N THR A 673 18.90 6.52 35.57
CA THR A 673 19.20 7.95 35.39
C THR A 673 19.62 8.68 36.65
N GLY A 674 19.53 8.03 37.81
CA GLY A 674 19.81 8.65 39.10
C GLY A 674 18.59 9.37 39.69
N ILE A 675 18.76 9.96 40.87
CA ILE A 675 17.69 10.70 41.55
C ILE A 675 17.78 12.18 41.21
N SER A 676 16.71 12.71 40.60
CA SER A 676 16.63 14.14 40.24
C SER A 676 16.04 15.03 41.34
N LYS A 677 15.05 14.52 42.08
CA LYS A 677 14.31 15.28 43.10
C LYS A 677 13.88 14.37 44.24
N PHE A 678 13.84 14.93 45.44
CA PHE A 678 13.13 14.36 46.57
C PHE A 678 11.89 15.21 46.86
N TYR A 679 10.74 14.55 46.97
CA TYR A 679 9.52 15.13 47.51
C TYR A 679 9.43 14.72 48.97
N TYR A 680 9.21 15.70 49.85
CA TYR A 680 9.06 15.44 51.28
C TYR A 680 8.00 16.37 51.88
N ASN A 681 7.37 15.90 52.95
CA ASN A 681 6.33 16.62 53.67
C ASN A 681 6.68 16.59 55.17
N ILE A 682 6.56 17.74 55.84
CA ILE A 682 6.74 17.87 57.28
C ILE A 682 5.48 18.58 57.80
N ASP A 683 4.69 17.88 58.61
CA ASP A 683 3.43 18.33 59.22
C ASP A 683 2.43 19.00 58.25
N SER A 684 1.81 18.15 57.43
CA SER A 684 0.43 18.23 56.95
C SER A 684 -0.10 19.53 56.32
N ALA A 685 0.64 20.19 55.41
CA ALA A 685 -0.01 21.09 54.44
C ALA A 685 0.78 21.47 53.18
N VAL A 686 2.10 21.25 53.09
CA VAL A 686 2.89 21.74 51.94
C VAL A 686 3.94 20.71 51.54
N ASP A 687 3.87 20.26 50.28
CA ASP A 687 4.93 19.43 49.69
C ASP A 687 6.14 20.30 49.36
N TYR A 688 7.28 19.97 49.95
CA TYR A 688 8.56 20.63 49.67
C TYR A 688 9.37 19.78 48.68
N THR A 689 10.05 20.42 47.74
CA THR A 689 10.90 19.76 46.74
C THR A 689 12.36 20.11 46.99
N LEU A 690 13.18 19.09 47.26
CA LEU A 690 14.64 19.21 47.33
C LEU A 690 15.24 18.73 45.99
N TYR A 691 15.98 19.61 45.33
CA TYR A 691 16.74 19.28 44.12
C TYR A 691 18.11 18.78 44.50
N THR A 692 18.53 17.65 43.94
CA THR A 692 19.91 17.16 44.09
C THR A 692 20.81 17.92 43.11
N THR A 693 21.95 18.43 43.56
CA THR A 693 22.98 19.01 42.69
C THR A 693 24.14 18.01 42.49
N PRO A 694 24.82 18.04 41.32
CA PRO A 694 24.69 19.00 40.24
C PRO A 694 23.82 18.45 39.10
N PHE A 695 22.55 18.85 39.07
CA PHE A 695 21.88 19.08 37.79
C PHE A 695 22.63 20.23 37.11
N LYS A 696 23.44 19.92 36.09
CA LYS A 696 23.51 20.80 34.92
C LYS A 696 22.28 20.42 34.09
N ILE A 697 21.45 21.43 33.84
CA ILE A 697 20.17 21.37 33.10
C ILE A 697 20.46 21.09 31.64
#